data_AF-A0A7C2VIF4-F1
#
_entry.id   AF-A0A7C2VIF4-F1
#
_cell.length_a   1.000
_cell.length_b   1.000
_cell.length_c   1.000
_cell.angle_alpha   90.00
_cell.angle_beta   90.00
_cell.angle_gamma   90.00
#
_symmetry.space_group_name_H-M   'P 1'
#
loop_
_entity.id
_entity.type
_entity.pdbx_description
1 polymer ?
#
loop_
_entity_poly.entity_id
_entity_poly.type
_entity_poly.pdbx_seq_one_letter_code
_entity_poly.pdbx_strand_id
1 'polypeptide(L)'
;MKTAEAAPGVNLAAPARLALPVALGAFFLSGFAALLYQVIWQRMLVIFSGADVYSVTVTVAAFMAGLGCGSLAGGYIADRLPRGWALALFGFSELSVAGFALASKWLYYDFLYVQHGDLARDPLTMGVVLFVSMLFPTFFMGTSLPLLSRALASTVETAPGTIGALYGVNTLGAAAGSLVTTWFLLRRLDFESALHVGAAFNLACAATAIPLGLLAVPASPPRPSPVLPARLDRPGSGLGFSAWAAVYGLSGFINLSLEILWFRLLSTMLKATAFTFGTLLGVYLGGLALGTLAGIRLVGRSRNPARTFLILEAAVGAYALVSAVLLVSAIDRTPILAPLWRYFGEYEPLDVGQALANLRGYLLGAVPFDPASDRLTLKFLGIYFLLPAAIVGPPTFLMGLSFPFLQKATQTDAACIGRRVGWLQTANIAGSLGGTVLTGTLLLSVLGTAGTLRLLVGLGGVFLLLAGVAAGARPLVRRLVWTVPAVSFGAAAVLGVPPAELLWARLHGTAPDRVIFFEDGSGLSLVKNEAPDFSGRSFIFANGRGESWVPFGGGHTLLGLLPAMLHPAPREVAVIGLGSGDTLFNIASRPETSRVTCVEIVASQPEVIRALARRQPYRPLSLLLADPRLELIIGDGRTYLARSGRKFDIIEADALRPNSAYAGNLYSLEYFTLMRERLKPGGLAVTWVPTLRTHDTFVKVFPYVVSFGIILLGSNEPIVVDREAIERRLSDPFVVDRYRDSGLDIPGGLRWLLDAYPPVFIGPEFDRSAITDVNRDLHPKDEFMVAGRAP
;
A
#
# COMPACT_ATOMS: atom_id res chain seq x y z
N MET A 1 -59.27 21.35 49.37
CA MET A 1 -58.12 22.12 49.90
C MET A 1 -56.91 21.20 49.93
N LYS A 2 -55.78 21.65 49.37
CA LYS A 2 -54.48 20.97 49.13
C LYS A 2 -54.33 20.22 47.79
N THR A 3 -53.87 21.01 46.83
CA THR A 3 -53.04 20.70 45.66
C THR A 3 -51.82 19.84 46.00
N ALA A 4 -51.50 18.86 45.15
CA ALA A 4 -50.17 18.27 45.03
C ALA A 4 -49.80 18.23 43.54
N GLU A 5 -48.61 18.74 43.24
CA GLU A 5 -48.12 19.18 41.95
C GLU A 5 -47.93 18.03 40.93
N ALA A 6 -48.31 18.30 39.68
CA ALA A 6 -47.84 17.53 38.55
C ALA A 6 -46.35 17.87 38.33
N ALA A 7 -45.46 16.95 38.70
CA ALA A 7 -44.06 17.01 38.29
C ALA A 7 -43.98 17.00 36.75
N PRO A 8 -43.14 17.84 36.12
CA PRO A 8 -42.98 17.83 34.67
C PRO A 8 -42.41 16.48 34.26
N GLY A 9 -43.21 15.68 33.55
CA GLY A 9 -42.76 14.45 32.93
C GLY A 9 -41.59 14.77 32.01
N VAL A 10 -40.38 14.41 32.43
CA VAL A 10 -39.20 14.43 31.57
C VAL A 10 -39.54 13.58 30.36
N ASN A 11 -39.48 14.19 29.17
CA ASN A 11 -39.85 13.55 27.92
C ASN A 11 -38.81 12.48 27.55
N LEU A 12 -38.97 11.28 28.12
CA LEU A 12 -38.07 10.12 28.01
C LEU A 12 -37.99 9.50 26.59
N ALA A 13 -38.66 10.09 25.59
CA ALA A 13 -38.58 9.68 24.19
C ALA A 13 -37.42 10.34 23.41
N ALA A 14 -36.80 11.40 23.96
CA ALA A 14 -35.67 12.10 23.34
C ALA A 14 -34.36 11.27 23.24
N PRO A 15 -33.94 10.46 24.23
CA PRO A 15 -32.67 9.71 24.19
C PRO A 15 -32.61 8.68 23.05
N ALA A 16 -33.74 8.03 22.73
CA ALA A 16 -33.80 6.99 21.70
C ALA A 16 -33.71 7.56 20.26
N ARG A 17 -34.14 8.81 20.04
CA ARG A 17 -34.08 9.46 18.72
C ARG A 17 -32.69 10.04 18.40
N LEU A 18 -31.92 10.41 19.42
CA LEU A 18 -30.53 10.90 19.28
C LEU A 18 -29.48 9.79 19.19
N ALA A 19 -29.80 8.57 19.66
CA ALA A 19 -28.83 7.47 19.75
C ALA A 19 -28.28 7.01 18.38
N LEU A 20 -29.10 6.93 17.34
CA LEU A 20 -28.65 6.45 16.02
C LEU A 20 -27.75 7.46 15.29
N PRO A 21 -28.09 8.76 15.14
CA PRO A 21 -27.18 9.73 14.55
C PRO A 21 -25.85 9.86 15.28
N VAL A 22 -25.88 9.85 16.62
CA VAL A 22 -24.66 9.92 17.44
C VAL A 22 -23.81 8.65 17.27
N ALA A 23 -24.42 7.46 17.27
CA ALA A 23 -23.70 6.21 17.02
C ALA A 23 -23.10 6.16 15.60
N LEU A 24 -23.80 6.68 14.59
CA LEU A 24 -23.27 6.78 13.23
C LEU A 24 -22.08 7.77 13.17
N GLY A 25 -22.19 8.92 13.84
CA GLY A 25 -21.10 9.89 13.94
C GLY A 25 -19.87 9.32 14.66
N ALA A 26 -20.08 8.64 15.79
CA ALA A 26 -19.01 7.94 16.51
C ALA A 26 -18.39 6.85 15.62
N PHE A 27 -19.19 6.06 14.91
CA PHE A 27 -18.66 4.98 14.08
C PHE A 27 -17.95 5.50 12.81
N PHE A 28 -18.32 6.67 12.29
CA PHE A 28 -17.53 7.39 11.29
C PHE A 28 -16.14 7.75 11.82
N LEU A 29 -16.07 8.35 13.02
CA LEU A 29 -14.80 8.74 13.65
C LEU A 29 -13.92 7.53 13.99
N SER A 30 -14.53 6.43 14.48
CA SER A 30 -13.84 5.14 14.69
C SER A 30 -13.24 4.61 13.40
N GLY A 31 -14.01 4.60 12.29
CA GLY A 31 -13.51 4.21 10.98
C GLY A 31 -12.37 5.10 10.47
N PHE A 32 -12.49 6.42 10.66
CA PHE A 32 -11.43 7.37 10.32
C PHE A 32 -10.14 7.06 11.08
N ALA A 33 -10.23 6.89 12.40
CA ALA A 33 -9.10 6.59 13.25
C ALA A 33 -8.46 5.23 12.90
N ALA A 34 -9.27 4.20 12.64
CA ALA A 34 -8.79 2.87 12.28
C ALA A 34 -7.89 2.91 11.02
N LEU A 35 -8.27 3.66 9.99
CA LEU A 35 -7.49 3.75 8.74
C LEU A 35 -6.31 4.70 8.87
N LEU A 36 -6.41 5.75 9.69
CA LEU A 36 -5.26 6.54 10.09
C LEU A 36 -4.21 5.65 10.75
N TYR A 37 -4.61 4.82 11.72
CA TYR A 37 -3.72 3.90 12.41
C TYR A 37 -3.13 2.86 11.48
N GLN A 38 -3.93 2.27 10.59
CA GLN A 38 -3.43 1.29 9.64
C GLN A 38 -2.31 1.87 8.78
N VAL A 39 -2.47 3.10 8.25
CA VAL A 39 -1.44 3.78 7.45
C VAL A 39 -0.16 4.00 8.26
N ILE A 40 -0.27 4.44 9.51
CA ILE A 40 0.90 4.76 10.35
C ILE A 40 1.59 3.48 10.85
N TRP A 41 0.83 2.55 11.43
CA TRP A 41 1.34 1.30 11.97
C TRP A 41 2.00 0.45 10.90
N GLN A 42 1.46 0.42 9.68
CA GLN A 42 2.12 -0.26 8.56
C GLN A 42 3.52 0.31 8.31
N ARG A 43 3.68 1.64 8.32
CA ARG A 43 5.00 2.26 8.11
C ARG A 43 5.96 2.01 9.27
N MET A 44 5.48 2.04 10.50
CA MET A 44 6.31 1.74 11.68
C MET A 44 6.76 0.28 11.71
N LEU A 45 5.85 -0.65 11.43
CA LEU A 45 6.13 -2.09 11.42
C LEU A 45 7.04 -2.50 10.25
N VAL A 46 6.98 -1.79 9.11
CA VAL A 46 7.91 -1.99 7.99
C VAL A 46 9.35 -1.69 8.40
N ILE A 47 9.60 -0.72 9.28
CA ILE A 47 10.96 -0.42 9.77
C ILE A 47 11.52 -1.61 10.58
N PHE A 48 10.65 -2.30 11.33
CA PHE A 48 11.00 -3.50 12.11
C PHE A 48 11.14 -4.76 11.23
N SER A 49 10.12 -5.05 10.42
CA SER A 49 9.98 -6.31 9.69
C SER A 49 10.73 -6.32 8.35
N GLY A 50 10.70 -5.20 7.62
CA GLY A 50 11.22 -5.03 6.26
C GLY A 50 10.15 -4.47 5.32
N ALA A 51 10.57 -3.81 4.23
CA ALA A 51 9.67 -3.29 3.20
C ALA A 51 9.40 -4.31 2.06
N ASP A 52 9.90 -5.54 2.20
CA ASP A 52 9.68 -6.60 1.23
C ASP A 52 8.26 -7.18 1.30
N VAL A 53 7.87 -7.90 0.26
CA VAL A 53 6.51 -8.38 0.09
C VAL A 53 6.11 -9.43 1.12
N TYR A 54 7.06 -10.24 1.61
CA TYR A 54 6.76 -11.20 2.66
C TYR A 54 6.41 -10.48 3.96
N SER A 55 7.24 -9.52 4.38
CA SER A 55 7.04 -8.72 5.60
C SER A 55 5.72 -7.93 5.58
N VAL A 56 5.40 -7.29 4.45
CA VAL A 56 4.13 -6.57 4.28
C VAL A 56 2.93 -7.53 4.32
N THR A 57 3.02 -8.68 3.65
CA THR A 57 1.94 -9.70 3.62
C THR A 57 1.64 -10.22 5.02
N VAL A 58 2.66 -10.55 5.80
CA VAL A 58 2.51 -11.04 7.18
C VAL A 58 1.88 -9.98 8.08
N THR A 59 2.27 -8.71 7.91
CA THR A 59 1.69 -7.60 8.68
C THR A 59 0.20 -7.41 8.40
N VAL A 60 -0.20 -7.39 7.13
CA VAL A 60 -1.62 -7.30 6.74
C VAL A 60 -2.41 -8.53 7.22
N ALA A 61 -1.81 -9.71 7.09
CA ALA A 61 -2.40 -10.96 7.55
C ALA A 61 -2.67 -10.97 9.06
N ALA A 62 -1.70 -10.52 9.85
CA ALA A 62 -1.83 -10.36 11.29
C ALA A 62 -2.96 -9.39 11.67
N PHE A 63 -3.03 -8.25 10.99
CA PHE A 63 -4.08 -7.24 11.21
C PHE A 63 -5.48 -7.81 10.93
N MET A 64 -5.65 -8.50 9.79
CA MET A 64 -6.91 -9.11 9.41
C MET A 64 -7.31 -10.25 10.35
N ALA A 65 -6.38 -11.10 10.75
CA ALA A 65 -6.65 -12.21 11.66
C ALA A 65 -7.19 -11.69 13.02
N GLY A 66 -6.61 -10.63 13.57
CA GLY A 66 -7.10 -10.02 14.80
C GLY A 66 -8.49 -9.39 14.69
N LEU A 67 -8.80 -8.70 13.58
CA LEU A 67 -10.17 -8.24 13.27
C LEU A 67 -11.17 -9.40 13.21
N GLY A 68 -10.78 -10.53 12.61
CA GLY A 68 -11.60 -11.73 12.50
C GLY A 68 -11.92 -12.35 13.87
N CYS A 69 -10.90 -12.46 14.72
CA CYS A 69 -11.05 -12.90 16.11
C CYS A 69 -11.96 -11.97 16.93
N GLY A 70 -11.77 -10.66 16.77
CA GLY A 70 -12.59 -9.63 17.40
C GLY A 70 -14.05 -9.69 16.96
N SER A 71 -14.30 -9.87 15.66
CA SER A 71 -15.67 -9.96 15.12
C SER A 71 -16.41 -11.19 15.63
N LEU A 72 -15.71 -12.33 15.71
CA LEU A 72 -16.26 -13.57 16.24
C LEU A 72 -16.61 -13.40 17.73
N ALA A 73 -15.65 -12.97 18.55
CA ALA A 73 -15.85 -12.78 19.98
C ALA A 73 -16.94 -11.73 20.26
N GLY A 74 -16.89 -10.59 19.58
CA GLY A 74 -17.88 -9.52 19.67
C GLY A 74 -19.28 -10.00 19.33
N GLY A 75 -19.44 -10.88 18.34
CA GLY A 75 -20.73 -11.48 17.99
C GLY A 75 -21.32 -12.34 19.11
N TYR A 76 -20.53 -13.19 19.76
CA TYR A 76 -20.97 -14.02 20.89
C TYR A 76 -21.24 -13.21 22.16
N ILE A 77 -20.44 -12.17 22.41
CA ILE A 77 -20.60 -11.29 23.57
C ILE A 77 -21.85 -10.42 23.39
N ALA A 78 -22.04 -9.83 22.21
CA ALA A 78 -23.13 -8.91 21.93
C ALA A 78 -24.51 -9.54 22.21
N ASP A 79 -24.77 -10.76 21.73
CA ASP A 79 -26.09 -11.40 21.89
C ASP A 79 -26.45 -11.70 23.35
N ARG A 80 -25.45 -11.81 24.25
CA ARG A 80 -25.65 -12.01 25.71
C ARG A 80 -25.87 -10.71 26.48
N LEU A 81 -25.60 -9.56 25.87
CA LEU A 81 -25.68 -8.27 26.53
C LEU A 81 -27.01 -7.56 26.27
N PRO A 82 -27.51 -6.78 27.24
CA PRO A 82 -28.51 -5.75 27.02
C PRO A 82 -28.01 -4.71 26.00
N ARG A 83 -28.95 -4.08 25.27
CA ARG A 83 -28.60 -3.11 24.20
C ARG A 83 -27.74 -1.94 24.68
N GLY A 84 -28.04 -1.37 25.86
CA GLY A 84 -27.24 -0.29 26.46
C GLY A 84 -25.81 -0.72 26.77
N TRP A 85 -25.64 -1.92 27.32
CA TRP A 85 -24.32 -2.50 27.59
C TRP A 85 -23.53 -2.84 26.33
N ALA A 86 -24.20 -3.26 25.26
CA ALA A 86 -23.54 -3.44 23.96
C ALA A 86 -22.97 -2.12 23.42
N LEU A 87 -23.70 -1.00 23.59
CA LEU A 87 -23.21 0.34 23.23
C LEU A 87 -22.07 0.80 24.15
N ALA A 88 -22.18 0.57 25.46
CA ALA A 88 -21.11 0.92 26.40
C ALA A 88 -19.84 0.11 26.12
N LEU A 89 -19.96 -1.19 25.82
CA LEU A 89 -18.82 -2.04 25.49
C LEU A 89 -18.16 -1.65 24.17
N PHE A 90 -18.92 -1.16 23.19
CA PHE A 90 -18.34 -0.48 22.02
C PHE A 90 -17.49 0.71 22.46
N GLY A 91 -18.01 1.60 23.32
CA GLY A 91 -17.23 2.71 23.85
C GLY A 91 -15.97 2.31 24.62
N PHE A 92 -16.01 1.22 25.40
CA PHE A 92 -14.81 0.66 26.05
C PHE A 92 -13.82 0.04 25.05
N SER A 93 -14.30 -0.51 23.93
CA SER A 93 -13.45 -1.00 22.85
C SER A 93 -12.71 0.16 22.18
N GLU A 94 -13.41 1.27 21.91
CA GLU A 94 -12.81 2.50 21.39
C GLU A 94 -11.79 3.11 22.38
N LEU A 95 -12.09 3.10 23.68
CA LEU A 95 -11.14 3.54 24.72
C LEU A 95 -9.88 2.65 24.74
N SER A 96 -10.03 1.34 24.56
CA SER A 96 -8.91 0.40 24.52
C SER A 96 -8.03 0.62 23.29
N VAL A 97 -8.64 0.88 22.13
CA VAL A 97 -7.93 1.25 20.90
C VAL A 97 -7.19 2.58 21.08
N ALA A 98 -7.81 3.58 21.69
CA ALA A 98 -7.15 4.86 21.98
C ALA A 98 -5.93 4.67 22.89
N GLY A 99 -6.07 3.92 23.98
CA GLY A 99 -4.97 3.61 24.89
C GLY A 99 -3.82 2.88 24.19
N PHE A 100 -4.13 1.92 23.31
CA PHE A 100 -3.12 1.25 22.50
C PHE A 100 -2.44 2.21 21.52
N ALA A 101 -3.18 3.09 20.86
CA ALA A 101 -2.61 4.05 19.91
C ALA A 101 -1.56 4.95 20.57
N LEU A 102 -1.82 5.43 21.78
CA LEU A 102 -0.85 6.22 22.57
C LEU A 102 0.40 5.41 22.95
N ALA A 103 0.26 4.11 23.22
CA ALA A 103 1.36 3.21 23.54
C ALA A 103 2.07 2.63 22.30
N SER A 104 1.47 2.74 21.11
CA SER A 104 1.91 1.99 19.93
C SER A 104 3.26 2.44 19.38
N LYS A 105 3.63 3.72 19.55
CA LYS A 105 4.97 4.20 19.20
C LYS A 105 6.05 3.53 20.04
N TRP A 106 5.83 3.46 21.35
CA TRP A 106 6.74 2.77 22.26
C TRP A 106 6.86 1.29 21.88
N LEU A 107 5.74 0.61 21.62
CA LEU A 107 5.76 -0.81 21.28
C LEU A 107 6.46 -1.07 19.94
N TYR A 108 6.01 -0.43 18.86
CA TYR A 108 6.48 -0.77 17.51
C TYR A 108 7.86 -0.21 17.20
N TYR A 109 8.17 1.00 17.66
CA TYR A 109 9.43 1.66 17.33
C TYR A 109 10.47 1.47 18.44
N ASP A 110 10.19 1.90 19.67
CA ASP A 110 11.20 1.88 20.73
C ASP A 110 11.51 0.45 21.21
N PHE A 111 10.49 -0.39 21.40
CA PHE A 111 10.63 -1.74 21.94
C PHE A 111 10.97 -2.77 20.85
N LEU A 112 10.14 -2.89 19.80
CA LEU A 112 10.36 -3.90 18.76
C LEU A 112 11.51 -3.54 17.83
N TYR A 113 11.56 -2.32 17.29
CA TYR A 113 12.60 -1.96 16.33
C TYR A 113 13.95 -1.64 17.00
N VAL A 114 13.97 -0.69 17.95
CA VAL A 114 15.24 -0.21 18.54
C VAL A 114 15.84 -1.21 19.53
N GLN A 115 15.04 -1.76 20.45
CA GLN A 115 15.57 -2.65 21.50
C GLN A 115 15.63 -4.12 21.09
N HIS A 116 14.65 -4.62 20.32
CA HIS A 116 14.48 -6.05 20.02
C HIS A 116 14.40 -6.34 18.51
N GLY A 117 15.13 -5.57 17.69
CA GLY A 117 15.13 -5.75 16.22
C GLY A 117 15.64 -7.13 15.78
N ASP A 118 16.31 -7.86 16.65
CA ASP A 118 16.73 -9.25 16.45
C ASP A 118 15.56 -10.24 16.36
N LEU A 119 14.41 -9.93 16.96
CA LEU A 119 13.19 -10.75 16.85
C LEU A 119 12.67 -10.86 15.41
N ALA A 120 13.04 -9.93 14.53
CA ALA A 120 12.66 -9.95 13.14
C ALA A 120 13.60 -10.80 12.25
N ARG A 121 14.67 -11.40 12.80
CA ARG A 121 15.63 -12.21 12.01
C ARG A 121 15.03 -13.49 11.46
N ASP A 122 14.19 -14.15 12.27
CA ASP A 122 13.52 -15.40 11.90
C ASP A 122 12.10 -15.11 11.41
N PRO A 123 11.71 -15.54 10.19
CA PRO A 123 10.40 -15.24 9.61
C PRO A 123 9.21 -15.71 10.46
N LEU A 124 9.34 -16.83 11.16
CA LEU A 124 8.28 -17.36 12.02
C LEU A 124 8.13 -16.51 13.27
N THR A 125 9.23 -16.23 13.95
CA THR A 125 9.28 -15.37 15.14
C THR A 125 8.73 -13.97 14.83
N MET A 126 9.16 -13.39 13.71
CA MET A 126 8.64 -12.12 13.20
C MET A 126 7.12 -12.17 13.03
N GLY A 127 6.60 -13.22 12.38
CA GLY A 127 5.16 -13.38 12.18
C GLY A 127 4.37 -13.49 13.47
N VAL A 128 4.88 -14.24 14.45
CA VAL A 128 4.25 -14.36 15.78
C VAL A 128 4.26 -13.02 16.51
N VAL A 129 5.39 -12.30 16.51
CA VAL A 129 5.51 -10.98 17.15
C VAL A 129 4.57 -9.97 16.50
N LEU A 130 4.49 -9.93 15.18
CA LEU A 130 3.56 -9.06 14.44
C LEU A 130 2.10 -9.41 14.78
N PHE A 131 1.74 -10.70 14.80
CA PHE A 131 0.40 -11.12 15.18
C PHE A 131 0.04 -10.73 16.61
N VAL A 132 0.89 -11.06 17.59
CA VAL A 132 0.63 -10.78 19.00
C VAL A 132 0.57 -9.27 19.27
N SER A 133 1.48 -8.49 18.67
CA SER A 133 1.52 -7.03 18.88
C SER A 133 0.32 -6.32 18.26
N MET A 134 -0.21 -6.80 17.13
CA MET A 134 -1.42 -6.24 16.50
C MET A 134 -2.74 -6.82 17.03
N LEU A 135 -2.73 -7.98 17.70
CA LEU A 135 -3.95 -8.66 18.11
C LEU A 135 -4.81 -7.79 19.03
N PHE A 136 -4.21 -7.07 19.98
CA PHE A 136 -4.96 -6.24 20.93
C PHE A 136 -5.81 -5.16 20.23
N PRO A 137 -5.25 -4.20 19.48
CA PRO A 137 -6.05 -3.15 18.86
C PRO A 137 -7.04 -3.70 17.83
N THR A 138 -6.61 -4.67 17.02
CA THR A 138 -7.43 -5.22 15.93
C THR A 138 -8.58 -6.08 16.45
N PHE A 139 -8.39 -6.78 17.57
CA PHE A 139 -9.47 -7.47 18.26
C PHE A 139 -10.57 -6.48 18.66
N PHE A 140 -10.24 -5.38 19.33
CA PHE A 140 -11.24 -4.39 19.72
C PHE A 140 -11.91 -3.72 18.52
N MET A 141 -11.16 -3.36 17.48
CA MET A 141 -11.73 -2.86 16.22
C MET A 141 -12.71 -3.87 15.59
N GLY A 142 -12.41 -5.17 15.66
CA GLY A 142 -13.26 -6.23 15.13
C GLY A 142 -14.57 -6.39 15.91
N THR A 143 -14.57 -6.11 17.21
CA THR A 143 -15.78 -6.22 18.06
C THR A 143 -16.82 -5.11 17.79
N SER A 144 -16.41 -3.97 17.23
CA SER A 144 -17.24 -2.77 17.12
C SER A 144 -18.54 -2.98 16.32
N LEU A 145 -18.47 -3.61 15.14
CA LEU A 145 -19.65 -3.81 14.29
C LEU A 145 -20.68 -4.77 14.91
N PRO A 146 -20.32 -5.96 15.43
CA PRO A 146 -21.27 -6.82 16.13
C PRO A 146 -21.95 -6.14 17.33
N LEU A 147 -21.19 -5.39 18.14
CA LEU A 147 -21.72 -4.69 19.32
C LEU A 147 -22.72 -3.60 18.93
N LEU A 148 -22.38 -2.73 17.98
CA LEU A 148 -23.27 -1.68 17.49
C LEU A 148 -24.49 -2.26 16.76
N SER A 149 -24.30 -3.35 16.01
CA SER A 149 -25.40 -4.07 15.36
C SER A 149 -26.42 -4.55 16.38
N ARG A 150 -25.96 -5.15 17.49
CA ARG A 150 -26.86 -5.58 18.58
C ARG A 150 -27.52 -4.40 19.30
N ALA A 151 -26.77 -3.34 19.56
CA ALA A 151 -27.27 -2.17 20.28
C ALA A 151 -28.41 -1.47 19.51
N LEU A 152 -28.30 -1.39 18.18
CA LEU A 152 -29.18 -0.56 17.34
C LEU A 152 -30.17 -1.35 16.48
N ALA A 153 -29.87 -2.59 16.08
CA ALA A 153 -30.80 -3.41 15.30
C ALA A 153 -31.85 -4.06 16.21
N SER A 154 -33.08 -3.55 16.14
CA SER A 154 -34.16 -3.95 17.06
C SER A 154 -35.01 -5.12 16.58
N THR A 155 -35.12 -5.34 15.26
CA THR A 155 -35.95 -6.38 14.63
C THR A 155 -35.25 -6.99 13.41
N VAL A 156 -35.64 -8.22 13.01
CA VAL A 156 -35.10 -8.88 11.80
C VAL A 156 -35.37 -8.06 10.53
N GLU A 157 -36.50 -7.35 10.48
CA GLU A 157 -36.90 -6.56 9.31
C GLU A 157 -36.04 -5.30 9.13
N THR A 158 -35.70 -4.62 10.23
CA THR A 158 -34.87 -3.41 10.20
C THR A 158 -33.37 -3.68 10.25
N ALA A 159 -32.96 -4.88 10.71
CA ALA A 159 -31.55 -5.24 10.88
C ALA A 159 -30.67 -5.04 9.64
N PRO A 160 -31.05 -5.47 8.41
CA PRO A 160 -30.22 -5.26 7.23
C PRO A 160 -29.93 -3.79 6.94
N GLY A 161 -30.92 -2.90 7.16
CA GLY A 161 -30.77 -1.46 6.94
C GLY A 161 -29.86 -0.81 7.98
N THR A 162 -30.05 -1.13 9.27
CA THR A 162 -29.21 -0.59 10.36
C THR A 162 -27.78 -1.09 10.30
N ILE A 163 -27.57 -2.40 10.08
CA ILE A 163 -26.22 -2.98 9.94
C ILE A 163 -25.52 -2.42 8.71
N GLY A 164 -26.25 -2.27 7.60
CA GLY A 164 -25.74 -1.61 6.40
C GLY A 164 -25.35 -0.15 6.65
N ALA A 165 -26.16 0.62 7.39
CA ALA A 165 -25.85 2.01 7.70
C ALA A 165 -24.58 2.14 8.55
N LEU A 166 -24.46 1.30 9.58
CA LEU A 166 -23.27 1.23 10.42
C LEU A 166 -22.02 0.91 9.59
N TYR A 167 -22.06 -0.17 8.81
CA TYR A 167 -20.93 -0.57 7.96
C TYR A 167 -20.57 0.50 6.92
N GLY A 168 -21.57 1.08 6.24
CA GLY A 168 -21.36 2.10 5.22
C GLY A 168 -20.77 3.40 5.78
N VAL A 169 -21.27 3.89 6.93
CA VAL A 169 -20.76 5.13 7.54
C VAL A 169 -19.35 4.93 8.13
N ASN A 170 -19.09 3.81 8.80
CA ASN A 170 -17.74 3.48 9.25
C ASN A 170 -16.76 3.39 8.09
N THR A 171 -17.16 2.73 6.99
CA THR A 171 -16.30 2.60 5.81
C THR A 171 -16.09 3.93 5.09
N LEU A 172 -17.07 4.85 5.14
CA LEU A 172 -16.89 6.22 4.66
C LEU A 172 -15.89 7.00 5.53
N GLY A 173 -15.98 6.83 6.85
CA GLY A 173 -15.00 7.36 7.80
C GLY A 173 -13.60 6.84 7.50
N ALA A 174 -13.47 5.54 7.27
CA ALA A 174 -12.24 4.86 6.87
C ALA A 174 -11.67 5.40 5.55
N ALA A 175 -12.50 5.61 4.52
CA ALA A 175 -12.10 6.22 3.27
C ALA A 175 -11.55 7.64 3.46
N ALA A 176 -12.24 8.46 4.28
CA ALA A 176 -11.80 9.80 4.64
C ALA A 176 -10.49 9.77 5.46
N GLY A 177 -10.36 8.84 6.40
CA GLY A 177 -9.16 8.62 7.22
C GLY A 177 -7.95 8.31 6.36
N SER A 178 -8.08 7.40 5.39
CA SER A 178 -7.03 7.08 4.43
C SER A 178 -6.58 8.30 3.62
N LEU A 179 -7.54 9.03 3.02
CA LEU A 179 -7.24 10.20 2.18
C LEU A 179 -6.62 11.36 2.98
N VAL A 180 -7.25 11.74 4.09
CA VAL A 180 -6.80 12.87 4.92
C VAL A 180 -5.45 12.56 5.56
N THR A 181 -5.21 11.32 5.99
CA THR A 181 -3.92 10.95 6.59
C THR A 181 -2.79 11.11 5.57
N THR A 182 -2.91 10.51 4.39
CA THR A 182 -1.87 10.53 3.36
C THR A 182 -1.67 11.90 2.72
N TRP A 183 -2.75 12.62 2.40
CA TRP A 183 -2.66 13.90 1.68
C TRP A 183 -2.45 15.12 2.57
N PHE A 184 -2.80 15.04 3.86
CA PHE A 184 -2.79 16.21 4.74
C PHE A 184 -2.00 15.99 6.04
N LEU A 185 -2.30 14.93 6.80
CA LEU A 185 -1.67 14.75 8.12
C LEU A 185 -0.18 14.43 8.00
N LEU A 186 0.22 13.48 7.16
CA LEU A 186 1.64 13.09 7.01
C LEU A 186 2.52 14.16 6.35
N ARG A 187 1.92 15.22 5.79
CA ARG A 187 2.65 16.39 5.31
C ARG A 187 2.93 17.43 6.40
N ARG A 188 2.25 17.35 7.54
CA ARG A 188 2.27 18.37 8.58
C ARG A 188 2.71 17.83 9.94
N LEU A 189 2.41 16.57 10.19
CA LEU A 189 2.60 15.88 11.46
C LEU A 189 3.55 14.71 11.25
N ASP A 190 4.35 14.42 12.27
CA ASP A 190 5.02 13.13 12.38
C ASP A 190 4.02 12.01 12.71
N PHE A 191 4.50 10.78 12.64
CA PHE A 191 3.69 9.59 12.89
C PHE A 191 3.10 9.58 14.30
N GLU A 192 3.85 10.01 15.31
CA GLU A 192 3.39 10.05 16.71
C GLU A 192 2.25 11.05 16.92
N SER A 193 2.41 12.28 16.42
CA SER A 193 1.36 13.30 16.48
C SER A 193 0.10 12.87 15.73
N ALA A 194 0.24 12.17 14.60
CA ALA A 194 -0.90 11.63 13.89
C ALA A 194 -1.60 10.51 14.70
N LEU A 195 -0.87 9.64 15.42
CA LEU A 195 -1.46 8.67 16.36
C LEU A 195 -2.28 9.36 17.45
N HIS A 196 -1.81 10.50 17.98
CA HIS A 196 -2.56 11.30 18.96
C HIS A 196 -3.88 11.83 18.39
N VAL A 197 -3.91 12.25 17.13
CA VAL A 197 -5.14 12.68 16.45
C VAL A 197 -6.14 11.53 16.36
N GLY A 198 -5.70 10.34 15.95
CA GLY A 198 -6.55 9.15 15.97
C GLY A 198 -7.09 8.86 17.37
N ALA A 199 -6.22 8.91 18.38
CA ALA A 199 -6.61 8.60 19.77
C ALA A 199 -7.67 9.58 20.28
N ALA A 200 -7.57 10.86 19.92
CA ALA A 200 -8.59 11.86 20.24
C ALA A 200 -9.95 11.50 19.62
N PHE A 201 -9.99 10.98 18.38
CA PHE A 201 -11.24 10.53 17.76
C PHE A 201 -11.85 9.32 18.47
N ASN A 202 -11.05 8.31 18.84
CA ASN A 202 -11.57 7.16 19.60
C ASN A 202 -12.00 7.54 21.02
N LEU A 203 -11.28 8.46 21.68
CA LEU A 203 -11.71 9.02 22.98
C LEU A 203 -13.04 9.77 22.88
N ALA A 204 -13.27 10.53 21.80
CA ALA A 204 -14.56 11.16 21.54
C ALA A 204 -15.68 10.13 21.32
N CYS A 205 -15.39 9.01 20.66
CA CYS A 205 -16.33 7.89 20.53
C CYS A 205 -16.64 7.26 21.89
N ALA A 206 -15.63 7.01 22.73
CA ALA A 206 -15.81 6.46 24.06
C ALA A 206 -16.61 7.40 24.98
N ALA A 207 -16.28 8.70 24.97
CA ALA A 207 -16.94 9.74 25.77
C ALA A 207 -18.42 9.92 25.41
N THR A 208 -18.84 9.54 24.20
CA THR A 208 -20.25 9.59 23.78
C THR A 208 -20.95 8.25 23.98
N ALA A 209 -20.35 7.12 23.57
CA ALA A 209 -20.99 5.81 23.62
C ALA A 209 -21.12 5.25 25.04
N ILE A 210 -20.14 5.45 25.93
CA ILE A 210 -20.18 4.92 27.30
C ILE A 210 -21.34 5.54 28.10
N PRO A 211 -21.48 6.88 28.21
CA PRO A 211 -22.58 7.47 28.96
C PRO A 211 -23.94 7.13 28.34
N LEU A 212 -24.07 7.17 27.01
CA LEU A 212 -25.33 6.79 26.34
C LEU A 212 -25.71 5.33 26.58
N GLY A 213 -24.74 4.43 26.63
CA GLY A 213 -24.96 3.02 26.91
C GLY A 213 -25.34 2.74 28.36
N LEU A 214 -24.68 3.39 29.32
CA LEU A 214 -24.91 3.21 30.75
C LEU A 214 -26.20 3.89 31.25
N LEU A 215 -26.56 5.03 30.67
CA LEU A 215 -27.78 5.79 31.02
C LEU A 215 -29.03 5.28 30.28
N ALA A 216 -28.87 4.39 29.30
CA ALA A 216 -30.00 3.79 28.61
C ALA A 216 -30.81 2.89 29.57
N VAL A 217 -32.04 3.29 29.87
CA VAL A 217 -32.97 2.51 30.69
C VAL A 217 -33.15 1.12 30.06
N PRO A 218 -33.06 0.02 30.84
CA PRO A 218 -33.31 -1.32 30.33
C PRO A 218 -34.69 -1.37 29.65
N ALA A 219 -34.71 -1.62 28.34
CA ALA A 219 -35.97 -1.91 27.66
C ALA A 219 -36.59 -3.14 28.34
N SER A 220 -37.87 -3.04 28.71
CA SER A 220 -38.61 -4.18 29.25
C SER A 220 -38.43 -5.41 28.36
N PRO A 221 -38.32 -6.62 28.93
CA PRO A 221 -38.16 -7.84 28.14
C PRO A 221 -39.28 -7.89 27.09
N PRO A 222 -38.98 -8.28 25.84
CA PRO A 222 -40.00 -8.36 24.81
C PRO A 222 -41.11 -9.28 25.30
N ARG A 223 -42.36 -8.76 25.36
CA ARG A 223 -43.52 -9.62 25.58
C ARG A 223 -43.47 -10.71 24.50
N PRO A 224 -43.60 -12.00 24.85
CA PRO A 224 -43.65 -13.04 23.84
C PRO A 224 -44.81 -12.73 22.90
N SER A 225 -44.49 -12.41 21.64
CA SER A 225 -45.51 -12.36 20.61
C SER A 225 -46.15 -13.74 20.52
N PRO A 226 -47.49 -13.84 20.39
CA PRO A 226 -48.15 -15.12 20.19
C PRO A 226 -47.47 -15.84 19.03
N VAL A 227 -47.01 -17.06 19.29
CA VAL A 227 -46.44 -17.96 18.29
C VAL A 227 -47.55 -18.29 17.30
N LEU A 228 -47.69 -17.49 16.25
CA LEU A 228 -48.40 -17.91 15.06
C LEU A 228 -47.64 -19.13 14.52
N PRO A 229 -48.33 -20.25 14.23
CA PRO A 229 -47.68 -21.42 13.66
C PRO A 229 -46.85 -20.96 12.47
N ALA A 230 -45.57 -21.32 12.49
CA ALA A 230 -44.62 -21.00 11.45
C ALA A 230 -45.27 -21.34 10.11
N ARG A 231 -45.56 -20.32 9.29
CA ARG A 231 -45.80 -20.55 7.86
C ARG A 231 -44.52 -21.16 7.33
N LEU A 232 -44.52 -22.49 7.28
CA LEU A 232 -43.80 -23.30 6.31
C LEU A 232 -43.94 -22.60 4.95
N ASP A 233 -42.84 -22.54 4.21
CA ASP A 233 -42.67 -21.92 2.90
C ASP A 233 -42.34 -20.41 2.90
N ARG A 234 -41.16 -20.05 3.42
CA ARG A 234 -40.32 -19.10 2.68
C ARG A 234 -39.45 -19.94 1.74
N PRO A 235 -39.43 -19.69 0.42
CA PRO A 235 -38.55 -20.41 -0.49
C PRO A 235 -37.11 -20.09 -0.06
N GLY A 236 -36.53 -21.01 0.70
CA GLY A 236 -35.16 -20.91 1.16
C GLY A 236 -34.27 -20.81 -0.06
N SER A 237 -33.37 -19.83 -0.08
CA SER A 237 -32.11 -20.03 -0.78
C SER A 237 -31.63 -21.42 -0.36
N GLY A 238 -31.48 -22.39 -1.27
CA GLY A 238 -31.21 -23.79 -0.90
C GLY A 238 -29.89 -24.06 -0.15
N LEU A 239 -29.24 -23.03 0.38
CA LEU A 239 -27.97 -23.01 1.09
C LEU A 239 -28.18 -22.72 2.59
N GLY A 240 -27.55 -23.53 3.45
CA GLY A 240 -27.48 -23.28 4.89
C GLY A 240 -26.58 -22.09 5.24
N PHE A 241 -26.61 -21.65 6.51
CA PHE A 241 -25.81 -20.51 6.96
C PHE A 241 -24.30 -20.71 6.79
N SER A 242 -23.78 -21.92 7.07
CA SER A 242 -22.36 -22.25 6.85
C SER A 242 -21.95 -22.15 5.37
N ALA A 243 -22.84 -22.55 4.45
CA ALA A 243 -22.61 -22.38 3.02
C ALA A 243 -22.56 -20.90 2.64
N TRP A 244 -23.45 -20.06 3.19
CA TRP A 244 -23.39 -18.61 2.99
C TRP A 244 -22.12 -17.97 3.56
N ALA A 245 -21.64 -18.44 4.72
CA ALA A 245 -20.36 -18.02 5.26
C ALA A 245 -19.21 -18.38 4.32
N ALA A 246 -19.18 -19.61 3.78
CA ALA A 246 -18.17 -20.03 2.81
C ALA A 246 -18.25 -19.22 1.49
N VAL A 247 -19.45 -18.93 0.99
CA VAL A 247 -19.67 -18.07 -0.18
C VAL A 247 -19.14 -16.65 0.07
N TYR A 248 -19.37 -16.11 1.26
CA TYR A 248 -18.88 -14.78 1.62
C TYR A 248 -17.36 -14.77 1.86
N GLY A 249 -16.78 -15.89 2.31
CA GLY A 249 -15.34 -16.11 2.31
C GLY A 249 -14.75 -16.14 0.90
N LEU A 250 -15.36 -16.86 -0.04
CA LEU A 250 -14.94 -16.83 -1.45
C LEU A 250 -15.01 -15.41 -2.05
N SER A 251 -16.06 -14.66 -1.72
CA SER A 251 -16.19 -13.24 -2.08
C SER A 251 -15.05 -12.42 -1.49
N GLY A 252 -14.73 -12.58 -0.20
CA GLY A 252 -13.58 -11.93 0.44
C GLY A 252 -12.25 -12.25 -0.25
N PHE A 253 -12.02 -13.53 -0.57
CA PHE A 253 -10.85 -13.99 -1.32
C PHE A 253 -10.72 -13.28 -2.67
N ILE A 254 -11.79 -13.28 -3.48
CA ILE A 254 -11.77 -12.67 -4.82
C ILE A 254 -11.60 -11.16 -4.71
N ASN A 255 -12.35 -10.50 -3.83
CA ASN A 255 -12.38 -9.05 -3.71
C ASN A 255 -11.03 -8.50 -3.26
N LEU A 256 -10.39 -9.12 -2.24
CA LEU A 256 -9.08 -8.66 -1.78
C LEU A 256 -7.94 -9.05 -2.75
N SER A 257 -8.07 -10.16 -3.47
CA SER A 257 -7.11 -10.50 -4.53
C SER A 257 -7.19 -9.51 -5.69
N LEU A 258 -8.41 -9.11 -6.10
CA LEU A 258 -8.62 -8.06 -7.11
C LEU A 258 -8.10 -6.70 -6.63
N GLU A 259 -8.30 -6.37 -5.34
CA GLU A 259 -7.73 -5.18 -4.74
C GLU A 259 -6.21 -5.14 -4.90
N ILE A 260 -5.49 -6.24 -4.59
CA ILE A 260 -4.04 -6.34 -4.78
C ILE A 260 -3.65 -6.15 -6.26
N LEU A 261 -4.37 -6.76 -7.20
CA LEU A 261 -4.09 -6.57 -8.62
C LEU A 261 -4.34 -5.13 -9.07
N TRP A 262 -5.43 -4.50 -8.63
CA TRP A 262 -5.70 -3.09 -8.95
C TRP A 262 -4.67 -2.17 -8.33
N PHE A 263 -4.23 -2.42 -7.09
CA PHE A 263 -3.13 -1.69 -6.47
C PHE A 263 -1.85 -1.81 -7.28
N ARG A 264 -1.51 -3.01 -7.75
CA ARG A 264 -0.33 -3.24 -8.59
C ARG A 264 -0.42 -2.50 -9.93
N LEU A 265 -1.54 -2.62 -10.62
CA LEU A 265 -1.81 -1.95 -11.90
C LEU A 265 -1.79 -0.42 -11.75
N LEU A 266 -2.51 0.11 -10.78
CA LEU A 266 -2.61 1.54 -10.55
C LEU A 266 -1.32 2.12 -9.96
N SER A 267 -0.61 1.41 -9.09
CA SER A 267 0.71 1.84 -8.60
C SER A 267 1.71 1.98 -9.75
N THR A 268 1.67 1.07 -10.72
CA THR A 268 2.45 1.18 -11.96
C THR A 268 2.03 2.42 -12.76
N MET A 269 0.73 2.62 -12.97
CA MET A 269 0.22 3.78 -13.69
C MET A 269 0.53 5.11 -13.00
N LEU A 270 0.55 5.15 -11.66
CA LEU A 270 0.83 6.33 -10.82
C LEU A 270 2.31 6.49 -10.48
N LYS A 271 3.17 5.56 -10.91
CA LYS A 271 4.63 5.52 -10.69
C LYS A 271 5.04 5.49 -9.21
N ALA A 272 4.34 4.67 -8.42
CA ALA A 272 4.70 4.28 -7.05
C ALA A 272 5.04 5.42 -6.06
N THR A 273 4.37 6.57 -6.16
CA THR A 273 4.57 7.68 -5.22
C THR A 273 3.97 7.40 -3.84
N ALA A 274 4.43 8.10 -2.81
CA ALA A 274 3.91 7.97 -1.44
C ALA A 274 2.40 8.25 -1.29
N PHE A 275 1.81 8.98 -2.23
CA PHE A 275 0.39 9.33 -2.25
C PHE A 275 -0.50 8.25 -2.85
N THR A 276 0.09 7.31 -3.60
CA THR A 276 -0.64 6.25 -4.32
C THR A 276 -1.47 5.42 -3.36
N PHE A 277 -0.87 4.91 -2.28
CA PHE A 277 -1.53 3.96 -1.38
C PHE A 277 -2.82 4.52 -0.76
N GLY A 278 -2.73 5.69 -0.11
CA GLY A 278 -3.87 6.30 0.57
C GLY A 278 -4.98 6.74 -0.40
N THR A 279 -4.62 7.07 -1.63
CA THR A 279 -5.57 7.44 -2.69
C THR A 279 -6.35 6.24 -3.17
N LEU A 280 -5.66 5.15 -3.50
CA LEU A 280 -6.29 3.91 -3.95
C LEU A 280 -7.20 3.31 -2.89
N LEU A 281 -6.72 3.27 -1.64
CA LEU A 281 -7.51 2.79 -0.51
C LEU A 281 -8.72 3.68 -0.24
N GLY A 282 -8.56 5.00 -0.35
CA GLY A 282 -9.65 5.97 -0.21
C GLY A 282 -10.75 5.79 -1.26
N VAL A 283 -10.38 5.60 -2.52
CA VAL A 283 -11.33 5.33 -3.62
C VAL A 283 -12.00 3.98 -3.44
N TYR A 284 -11.24 2.94 -3.07
CA TYR A 284 -11.75 1.60 -2.85
C TYR A 284 -12.82 1.58 -1.74
N LEU A 285 -12.47 2.09 -0.56
CA LEU A 285 -13.37 2.17 0.59
C LEU A 285 -14.53 3.14 0.35
N GLY A 286 -14.27 4.26 -0.35
CA GLY A 286 -15.32 5.21 -0.73
C GLY A 286 -16.39 4.58 -1.61
N GLY A 287 -15.98 3.81 -2.63
CA GLY A 287 -16.92 3.06 -3.47
C GLY A 287 -17.73 2.05 -2.66
N LEU A 288 -17.07 1.26 -1.80
CA LEU A 288 -17.73 0.29 -0.92
C LEU A 288 -18.73 0.96 0.05
N ALA A 289 -18.38 2.09 0.64
CA ALA A 289 -19.26 2.86 1.52
C ALA A 289 -20.50 3.37 0.78
N LEU A 290 -20.30 4.03 -0.36
CA LEU A 290 -21.39 4.56 -1.20
C LEU A 290 -22.29 3.44 -1.72
N GLY A 291 -21.71 2.31 -2.13
CA GLY A 291 -22.40 1.11 -2.54
C GLY A 291 -23.30 0.57 -1.44
N THR A 292 -22.75 0.43 -0.22
CA THR A 292 -23.51 -0.04 0.95
C THR A 292 -24.70 0.87 1.24
N LEU A 293 -24.48 2.19 1.27
CA LEU A 293 -25.54 3.17 1.54
C LEU A 293 -26.63 3.16 0.45
N ALA A 294 -26.26 2.94 -0.82
CA ALA A 294 -27.21 2.73 -1.90
C ALA A 294 -27.98 1.41 -1.72
N GLY A 295 -27.30 0.34 -1.31
CA GLY A 295 -27.87 -0.98 -1.08
C GLY A 295 -28.98 -0.98 -0.04
N ILE A 296 -28.84 -0.19 1.04
CA ILE A 296 -29.88 -0.02 2.06
C ILE A 296 -31.21 0.44 1.45
N ARG A 297 -31.18 1.35 0.46
CA ARG A 297 -32.40 1.85 -0.21
C ARG A 297 -32.99 0.82 -1.16
N LEU A 298 -32.17 -0.02 -1.75
CA LEU A 298 -32.56 -0.97 -2.81
C LEU A 298 -32.96 -2.35 -2.25
N VAL A 299 -32.45 -2.73 -1.08
CA VAL A 299 -32.66 -4.06 -0.48
C VAL A 299 -34.13 -4.34 -0.18
N GLY A 300 -34.91 -3.31 0.15
CA GLY A 300 -36.35 -3.40 0.37
C GLY A 300 -37.13 -3.82 -0.88
N ARG A 301 -36.63 -3.47 -2.07
CA ARG A 301 -37.27 -3.76 -3.37
C ARG A 301 -36.94 -5.16 -3.91
N SER A 302 -35.90 -5.82 -3.41
CA SER A 302 -35.51 -7.13 -3.91
C SER A 302 -36.40 -8.26 -3.39
N ARG A 303 -36.95 -9.02 -4.34
CA ARG A 303 -37.73 -10.24 -4.10
C ARG A 303 -36.85 -11.45 -3.78
N ASN A 304 -35.60 -11.48 -4.26
CA ASN A 304 -34.65 -12.57 -4.01
C ASN A 304 -33.26 -11.99 -3.68
N PRO A 305 -33.01 -11.63 -2.41
CA PRO A 305 -31.77 -10.98 -1.99
C PRO A 305 -30.53 -11.86 -2.18
N ALA A 306 -30.67 -13.18 -1.97
CA ALA A 306 -29.61 -14.16 -2.21
C ALA A 306 -29.11 -14.13 -3.66
N ARG A 307 -30.05 -14.18 -4.61
CA ARG A 307 -29.73 -14.10 -6.04
C ARG A 307 -29.14 -12.74 -6.41
N THR A 308 -29.66 -11.64 -5.86
CA THR A 308 -29.12 -10.30 -6.10
C THR A 308 -27.67 -10.21 -5.66
N PHE A 309 -27.32 -10.68 -4.46
CA PHE A 309 -25.95 -10.72 -3.97
C PHE A 309 -25.02 -11.45 -4.95
N LEU A 310 -25.38 -12.68 -5.34
CA LEU A 310 -24.54 -13.51 -6.22
C LEU A 310 -24.33 -12.89 -7.62
N ILE A 311 -25.35 -12.23 -8.17
CA ILE A 311 -25.22 -11.51 -9.45
C ILE A 311 -24.29 -10.29 -9.30
N LEU A 312 -24.38 -9.56 -8.19
CA LEU A 312 -23.50 -8.41 -7.93
C LEU A 312 -22.04 -8.85 -7.80
N GLU A 313 -21.76 -9.94 -7.08
CA GLU A 313 -20.40 -10.49 -6.97
C GLU A 313 -19.85 -10.96 -8.34
N ALA A 314 -20.68 -11.57 -9.19
CA ALA A 314 -20.27 -11.89 -10.56
C ALA A 314 -20.01 -10.62 -11.40
N ALA A 315 -20.81 -9.57 -11.21
CA ALA A 315 -20.66 -8.31 -11.92
C ALA A 315 -19.35 -7.57 -11.57
N VAL A 316 -18.81 -7.76 -10.36
CA VAL A 316 -17.48 -7.27 -9.97
C VAL A 316 -16.41 -7.84 -10.91
N GLY A 317 -16.37 -9.17 -11.09
CA GLY A 317 -15.43 -9.81 -12.02
C GLY A 317 -15.68 -9.39 -13.47
N ALA A 318 -16.93 -9.18 -13.85
CA ALA A 318 -17.28 -8.74 -15.21
C ALA A 318 -16.74 -7.36 -15.50
N TYR A 319 -16.87 -6.45 -14.53
CA TYR A 319 -16.32 -5.11 -14.64
C TYR A 319 -14.79 -5.15 -14.68
N ALA A 320 -14.14 -5.94 -13.82
CA ALA A 320 -12.68 -6.09 -13.83
C ALA A 320 -12.14 -6.56 -15.19
N LEU A 321 -12.85 -7.49 -15.83
CA LEU A 321 -12.53 -7.94 -17.19
C LEU A 321 -12.73 -6.81 -18.21
N VAL A 322 -13.90 -6.19 -18.23
CA VAL A 322 -14.25 -5.15 -19.20
C VAL A 322 -13.34 -3.93 -19.06
N SER A 323 -13.04 -3.48 -17.84
CA SER A 323 -12.18 -2.33 -17.61
C SER A 323 -10.74 -2.60 -18.05
N ALA A 324 -10.19 -3.79 -17.76
CA ALA A 324 -8.86 -4.17 -18.23
C ALA A 324 -8.79 -4.26 -19.77
N VAL A 325 -9.78 -4.89 -20.40
CA VAL A 325 -9.86 -5.01 -21.87
C VAL A 325 -10.01 -3.65 -22.53
N LEU A 326 -10.95 -2.83 -22.07
CA LEU A 326 -11.18 -1.49 -22.63
C LEU A 326 -9.95 -0.60 -22.44
N LEU A 327 -9.33 -0.61 -21.25
CA LEU A 327 -8.12 0.17 -21.01
C LEU A 327 -7.03 -0.23 -22.01
N VAL A 328 -6.67 -1.51 -22.09
CA VAL A 328 -5.56 -1.96 -22.94
C VAL A 328 -5.86 -1.83 -24.44
N SER A 329 -7.11 -2.04 -24.87
CA SER A 329 -7.48 -1.96 -26.29
C SER A 329 -7.76 -0.55 -26.81
N ALA A 330 -8.09 0.40 -25.92
CA ALA A 330 -8.48 1.76 -26.31
C ALA A 330 -7.41 2.82 -26.01
N ILE A 331 -6.49 2.58 -25.07
CA ILE A 331 -5.56 3.61 -24.55
C ILE A 331 -4.67 4.24 -25.64
N ASP A 332 -4.23 3.47 -26.62
CA ASP A 332 -3.37 3.94 -27.71
C ASP A 332 -4.15 4.44 -28.95
N ARG A 333 -5.43 4.10 -29.06
CA ARG A 333 -6.25 4.38 -30.25
C ARG A 333 -7.21 5.54 -30.07
N THR A 334 -7.52 5.90 -28.82
CA THR A 334 -8.58 6.87 -28.52
C THR A 334 -8.00 8.25 -28.21
N PRO A 335 -8.32 9.31 -28.97
CA PRO A 335 -7.71 10.64 -28.77
C PRO A 335 -7.88 11.22 -27.37
N ILE A 336 -9.01 10.96 -26.71
CA ILE A 336 -9.28 11.44 -25.34
C ILE A 336 -8.34 10.80 -24.29
N LEU A 337 -7.83 9.60 -24.58
CA LEU A 337 -6.93 8.85 -23.71
C LEU A 337 -5.45 9.09 -24.05
N ALA A 338 -5.14 9.78 -25.15
CA ALA A 338 -3.78 10.08 -25.56
C ALA A 338 -2.92 10.79 -24.49
N PRO A 339 -3.44 11.72 -23.65
CA PRO A 339 -2.67 12.30 -22.56
C PRO A 339 -2.23 11.25 -21.52
N LEU A 340 -3.09 10.28 -21.23
CA LEU A 340 -2.83 9.21 -20.28
C LEU A 340 -1.81 8.22 -20.86
N TRP A 341 -1.97 7.85 -22.13
CA TRP A 341 -0.99 7.04 -22.87
C TRP A 341 0.41 7.64 -22.86
N ARG A 342 0.52 8.94 -23.15
CA ARG A 342 1.80 9.67 -23.11
C ARG A 342 2.41 9.65 -21.71
N TYR A 343 1.60 9.88 -20.67
CA TYR A 343 2.07 9.86 -19.29
C TYR A 343 2.61 8.49 -18.85
N PHE A 344 1.94 7.40 -19.24
CA PHE A 344 2.43 6.03 -19.02
C PHE A 344 3.80 5.80 -19.68
N GLY A 345 4.07 6.48 -20.80
CA GLY A 345 5.37 6.48 -21.46
C GLY A 345 6.44 7.40 -20.85
N GLU A 346 6.08 8.35 -19.99
CA GLU A 346 7.04 9.29 -19.40
C GLU A 346 7.98 8.58 -18.39
N TYR A 347 9.20 9.07 -18.24
CA TYR A 347 10.18 8.53 -17.29
C TYR A 347 9.87 8.97 -15.84
N GLU A 348 9.50 10.23 -15.65
CA GLU A 348 9.28 10.86 -14.34
C GLU A 348 7.80 10.78 -13.88
N PRO A 349 7.53 10.74 -12.56
CA PRO A 349 6.18 10.93 -12.02
C PRO A 349 5.71 12.37 -12.19
N LEU A 350 4.41 12.58 -11.94
CA LEU A 350 3.85 13.93 -11.85
C LEU A 350 4.46 14.69 -10.66
N ASP A 351 4.72 15.97 -10.85
CA ASP A 351 5.02 16.88 -9.74
C ASP A 351 3.75 17.19 -8.95
N VAL A 352 3.48 16.35 -7.96
CA VAL A 352 2.36 16.48 -7.03
C VAL A 352 2.48 17.76 -6.19
N GLY A 353 3.69 18.18 -5.85
CA GLY A 353 3.92 19.39 -5.05
C GLY A 353 3.44 20.64 -5.78
N GLN A 354 3.87 20.80 -7.03
CA GLN A 354 3.45 21.90 -7.89
C GLN A 354 1.94 21.83 -8.21
N ALA A 355 1.40 20.63 -8.49
CA ALA A 355 -0.04 20.46 -8.74
C ALA A 355 -0.90 20.91 -7.54
N LEU A 356 -0.48 20.59 -6.31
CA LEU A 356 -1.16 21.04 -5.09
C LEU A 356 -1.00 22.54 -4.85
N ALA A 357 0.16 23.11 -5.15
CA ALA A 357 0.39 24.56 -5.06
C ALA A 357 -0.55 25.32 -6.01
N ASN A 358 -0.67 24.86 -7.26
CA ASN A 358 -1.61 25.41 -8.24
C ASN A 358 -3.06 25.30 -7.74
N LEU A 359 -3.47 24.10 -7.28
CA LEU A 359 -4.82 23.88 -6.77
C LEU A 359 -5.17 24.81 -5.60
N ARG A 360 -4.22 25.00 -4.68
CA ARG A 360 -4.38 25.94 -3.56
C ARG A 360 -4.53 27.38 -4.07
N GLY A 361 -3.75 27.78 -5.07
CA GLY A 361 -3.85 29.08 -5.72
C GLY A 361 -5.25 29.34 -6.29
N TYR A 362 -5.83 28.36 -6.98
CA TYR A 362 -7.20 28.47 -7.52
C TYR A 362 -8.26 28.52 -6.42
N LEU A 363 -8.15 27.64 -5.41
CA LEU A 363 -9.11 27.58 -4.29
C LEU A 363 -9.12 28.86 -3.45
N LEU A 364 -7.97 29.53 -3.31
CA LEU A 364 -7.85 30.81 -2.61
C LEU A 364 -8.16 32.02 -3.51
N GLY A 365 -8.49 31.81 -4.79
CA GLY A 365 -8.76 32.88 -5.75
C GLY A 365 -7.54 33.74 -6.11
N ALA A 366 -6.32 33.25 -5.84
CA ALA A 366 -5.08 33.97 -6.11
C ALA A 366 -4.69 33.92 -7.60
N VAL A 367 -5.12 32.87 -8.32
CA VAL A 367 -4.89 32.68 -9.75
C VAL A 367 -6.20 32.14 -10.37
N PRO A 368 -6.66 32.63 -11.54
CA PRO A 368 -7.80 32.04 -12.22
C PRO A 368 -7.43 30.67 -12.80
N PHE A 369 -8.36 29.72 -12.75
CA PHE A 369 -8.19 28.41 -13.38
C PHE A 369 -8.55 28.49 -14.87
N ASP A 370 -7.62 28.10 -15.74
CA ASP A 370 -7.82 27.97 -17.18
C ASP A 370 -7.44 26.55 -17.65
N PRO A 371 -8.43 25.71 -18.04
CA PRO A 371 -8.18 24.36 -18.51
C PRO A 371 -7.20 24.25 -19.68
N ALA A 372 -7.06 25.28 -20.52
CA ALA A 372 -6.18 25.24 -21.68
C ALA A 372 -4.70 25.32 -21.28
N SER A 373 -4.39 26.09 -20.24
CA SER A 373 -3.03 26.31 -19.74
C SER A 373 -2.68 25.43 -18.53
N ASP A 374 -3.65 25.05 -17.70
CA ASP A 374 -3.45 24.31 -16.44
C ASP A 374 -3.33 22.78 -16.61
N ARG A 375 -2.52 22.36 -17.59
CA ARG A 375 -2.36 20.94 -17.97
C ARG A 375 -1.87 20.06 -16.82
N LEU A 376 -1.01 20.56 -15.93
CA LEU A 376 -0.48 19.80 -14.80
C LEU A 376 -1.59 19.45 -13.80
N THR A 377 -2.41 20.43 -13.42
CA THR A 377 -3.52 20.25 -12.48
C THR A 377 -4.56 19.28 -13.03
N LEU A 378 -4.91 19.41 -14.32
CA LEU A 378 -5.83 18.49 -14.98
C LEU A 378 -5.26 17.06 -15.06
N LYS A 379 -3.98 16.90 -15.45
CA LYS A 379 -3.29 15.60 -15.43
C LYS A 379 -3.31 15.00 -14.01
N PHE A 380 -3.01 15.81 -13.00
CA PHE A 380 -3.03 15.39 -11.60
C PHE A 380 -4.39 14.87 -11.17
N LEU A 381 -5.47 15.63 -11.38
CA LEU A 381 -6.84 15.20 -11.03
C LEU A 381 -7.26 13.94 -11.81
N GLY A 382 -6.90 13.88 -13.10
CA GLY A 382 -7.16 12.74 -13.96
C GLY A 382 -6.48 11.46 -13.48
N ILE A 383 -5.19 11.52 -13.18
CA ILE A 383 -4.35 10.36 -12.83
C ILE A 383 -4.58 9.89 -11.40
N TYR A 384 -4.66 10.80 -10.42
CA TYR A 384 -4.79 10.41 -9.02
C TYR A 384 -6.22 10.13 -8.60
N PHE A 385 -7.24 10.73 -9.22
CA PHE A 385 -8.63 10.56 -8.75
C PHE A 385 -9.52 9.91 -9.81
N LEU A 386 -9.58 10.44 -11.03
CA LEU A 386 -10.52 9.94 -12.05
C LEU A 386 -10.16 8.52 -12.52
N LEU A 387 -8.87 8.24 -12.77
CA LEU A 387 -8.41 6.93 -13.23
C LEU A 387 -8.66 5.82 -12.19
N PRO A 388 -8.22 5.96 -10.93
CA PRO A 388 -8.59 5.01 -9.88
C PRO A 388 -10.11 4.88 -9.69
N ALA A 389 -10.84 6.00 -9.70
CA ALA A 389 -12.29 5.97 -9.55
C ALA A 389 -12.97 5.23 -10.71
N ALA A 390 -12.47 5.35 -11.94
CA ALA A 390 -12.98 4.63 -13.09
C ALA A 390 -12.67 3.12 -12.98
N ILE A 391 -11.45 2.74 -12.63
CA ILE A 391 -11.04 1.32 -12.64
C ILE A 391 -11.61 0.56 -11.43
N VAL A 392 -11.59 1.18 -10.25
CA VAL A 392 -11.88 0.52 -8.96
C VAL A 392 -13.21 0.97 -8.37
N GLY A 393 -13.70 2.18 -8.66
CA GLY A 393 -14.93 2.71 -8.07
C GLY A 393 -16.19 1.87 -8.37
N PRO A 394 -16.50 1.52 -9.63
CA PRO A 394 -17.65 0.69 -9.94
C PRO A 394 -17.64 -0.70 -9.29
N PRO A 395 -16.56 -1.51 -9.34
CA PRO A 395 -16.58 -2.82 -8.72
C PRO A 395 -16.69 -2.72 -7.19
N THR A 396 -16.02 -1.76 -6.54
CA THR A 396 -16.15 -1.61 -5.08
C THR A 396 -17.51 -1.08 -4.68
N PHE A 397 -18.14 -0.22 -5.49
CA PHE A 397 -19.55 0.13 -5.34
C PHE A 397 -20.46 -1.08 -5.42
N LEU A 398 -20.23 -2.01 -6.34
CA LEU A 398 -21.00 -3.26 -6.45
C LEU A 398 -20.77 -4.18 -5.24
N MET A 399 -19.53 -4.30 -4.75
CA MET A 399 -19.20 -5.04 -3.52
C MET A 399 -19.93 -4.45 -2.30
N GLY A 400 -19.90 -3.12 -2.15
CA GLY A 400 -20.66 -2.44 -1.10
C GLY A 400 -22.17 -2.63 -1.24
N LEU A 401 -22.67 -2.51 -2.47
CA LEU A 401 -24.08 -2.70 -2.79
C LEU A 401 -24.57 -4.10 -2.43
N SER A 402 -23.72 -5.13 -2.55
CA SER A 402 -24.06 -6.52 -2.27
C SER A 402 -24.26 -6.79 -0.76
N PHE A 403 -23.56 -6.04 0.11
CA PHE A 403 -23.55 -6.29 1.56
C PHE A 403 -24.95 -6.28 2.22
N PRO A 404 -25.83 -5.28 2.03
CA PRO A 404 -27.18 -5.32 2.59
C PRO A 404 -28.03 -6.50 2.09
N PHE A 405 -27.83 -6.96 0.85
CA PHE A 405 -28.54 -8.13 0.31
C PHE A 405 -28.07 -9.42 0.98
N LEU A 406 -26.77 -9.57 1.24
CA LEU A 406 -26.24 -10.68 2.02
C LEU A 406 -26.86 -10.70 3.42
N GLN A 407 -26.93 -9.54 4.09
CA GLN A 407 -27.55 -9.44 5.42
C GLN A 407 -29.04 -9.85 5.34
N LYS A 408 -29.80 -9.35 4.37
CA LYS A 408 -31.21 -9.75 4.22
C LYS A 408 -31.38 -11.25 3.89
N ALA A 409 -30.44 -11.86 3.18
CA ALA A 409 -30.50 -13.28 2.84
C ALA A 409 -30.18 -14.20 4.03
N THR A 410 -29.38 -13.74 4.99
CA THR A 410 -28.80 -14.59 6.05
C THR A 410 -29.35 -14.31 7.44
N GLN A 411 -29.95 -13.14 7.70
CA GLN A 411 -30.55 -12.81 9.00
C GLN A 411 -31.97 -13.40 9.10
N THR A 412 -32.14 -14.45 9.91
CA THR A 412 -33.44 -15.13 10.10
C THR A 412 -33.96 -15.09 11.54
N ASP A 413 -33.16 -14.64 12.50
CA ASP A 413 -33.51 -14.61 13.92
C ASP A 413 -32.91 -13.37 14.60
N ALA A 414 -33.74 -12.60 15.30
CA ALA A 414 -33.36 -11.38 16.00
C ALA A 414 -32.49 -11.65 17.24
N ALA A 415 -32.59 -12.84 17.85
CA ALA A 415 -31.80 -13.20 19.02
C ALA A 415 -30.33 -13.51 18.68
N CYS A 416 -30.03 -13.78 17.41
CA CYS A 416 -28.71 -14.23 16.95
C CYS A 416 -28.04 -13.24 15.97
N ILE A 417 -28.50 -11.98 15.91
CA ILE A 417 -27.98 -10.98 14.96
C ILE A 417 -26.47 -10.77 15.14
N GLY A 418 -26.01 -10.59 16.38
CA GLY A 418 -24.60 -10.35 16.68
C GLY A 418 -23.73 -11.51 16.21
N ARG A 419 -24.09 -12.75 16.59
CA ARG A 419 -23.35 -13.95 16.19
C ARG A 419 -23.35 -14.19 14.68
N ARG A 420 -24.46 -13.94 13.98
CA ARG A 420 -24.52 -14.11 12.51
C ARG A 420 -23.67 -13.07 11.78
N VAL A 421 -23.73 -11.81 12.21
CA VAL A 421 -22.85 -10.76 11.67
C VAL A 421 -21.39 -11.11 11.93
N GLY A 422 -21.05 -11.52 13.15
CA GLY A 422 -19.70 -11.94 13.52
C GLY A 422 -19.17 -13.07 12.64
N TRP A 423 -19.91 -14.17 12.49
CA TRP A 423 -19.50 -15.30 11.64
C TRP A 423 -19.35 -14.94 10.16
N LEU A 424 -20.26 -14.13 9.61
CA LEU A 424 -20.14 -13.67 8.23
C LEU A 424 -18.88 -12.83 8.04
N GLN A 425 -18.63 -11.88 8.94
CA GLN A 425 -17.42 -11.06 8.86
C GLN A 425 -16.15 -11.87 9.05
N THR A 426 -16.11 -12.78 10.02
CA THR A 426 -14.96 -13.69 10.20
C THR A 426 -14.73 -14.54 8.96
N ALA A 427 -15.77 -15.05 8.31
CA ALA A 427 -15.61 -15.83 7.08
C ALA A 427 -15.08 -14.98 5.91
N ASN A 428 -15.59 -13.76 5.73
CA ASN A 428 -15.06 -12.83 4.75
C ASN A 428 -13.59 -12.49 5.02
N ILE A 429 -13.25 -12.17 6.27
CA ILE A 429 -11.88 -11.88 6.72
C ILE A 429 -10.95 -13.08 6.49
N ALA A 430 -11.39 -14.30 6.76
CA ALA A 430 -10.59 -15.51 6.50
C ALA A 430 -10.36 -15.72 4.99
N GLY A 431 -11.38 -15.48 4.17
CA GLY A 431 -11.26 -15.51 2.72
C GLY A 431 -10.31 -14.43 2.19
N SER A 432 -10.49 -13.20 2.65
CA SER A 432 -9.62 -12.05 2.40
C SER A 432 -8.17 -12.36 2.77
N LEU A 433 -7.90 -12.82 4.00
CA LEU A 433 -6.59 -13.27 4.45
C LEU A 433 -5.96 -14.30 3.49
N GLY A 434 -6.74 -15.31 3.09
CA GLY A 434 -6.31 -16.28 2.08
C GLY A 434 -6.01 -15.63 0.72
N GLY A 435 -6.81 -14.65 0.31
CA GLY A 435 -6.62 -13.86 -0.91
C GLY A 435 -5.31 -13.07 -0.88
N THR A 436 -5.00 -12.39 0.23
CA THR A 436 -3.76 -11.64 0.41
C THR A 436 -2.54 -12.55 0.37
N VAL A 437 -2.54 -13.59 1.18
CA VAL A 437 -1.39 -14.51 1.30
C VAL A 437 -1.18 -15.24 -0.02
N LEU A 438 -2.22 -15.85 -0.59
CA LEU A 438 -2.08 -16.67 -1.81
C LEU A 438 -1.76 -15.80 -3.03
N THR A 439 -2.38 -14.63 -3.17
CA THR A 439 -2.11 -13.73 -4.30
C THR A 439 -0.70 -13.16 -4.25
N GLY A 440 -0.29 -12.62 -3.10
CA GLY A 440 1.00 -11.96 -2.92
C GLY A 440 2.19 -12.91 -3.02
N THR A 441 2.07 -14.12 -2.44
CA THR A 441 3.21 -15.06 -2.37
C THR A 441 3.26 -16.08 -3.51
N LEU A 442 2.10 -16.49 -4.05
CA LEU A 442 2.02 -17.59 -5.01
C LEU A 442 1.46 -17.17 -6.37
N LEU A 443 0.26 -16.60 -6.44
CA LEU A 443 -0.42 -16.38 -7.73
C LEU A 443 0.35 -15.39 -8.62
N LEU A 444 0.85 -14.29 -8.05
CA LEU A 444 1.66 -13.33 -8.81
C LEU A 444 2.97 -13.92 -9.32
N SER A 445 3.64 -14.75 -8.51
CA SER A 445 4.91 -15.39 -8.87
C SER A 445 4.73 -16.49 -9.94
N VAL A 446 3.62 -17.23 -9.92
CA VAL A 446 3.38 -18.36 -10.83
C VAL A 446 2.61 -17.95 -12.10
N LEU A 447 1.59 -17.09 -11.97
CA LEU A 447 0.68 -16.74 -13.06
C LEU A 447 0.92 -15.32 -13.61
N GLY A 448 1.72 -14.50 -12.93
CA GLY A 448 1.83 -13.08 -13.22
C GLY A 448 0.53 -12.32 -12.97
N THR A 449 0.51 -11.03 -13.30
CA THR A 449 -0.66 -10.17 -13.08
C THR A 449 -1.82 -10.56 -14.00
N ALA A 450 -1.53 -10.76 -15.29
CA ALA A 450 -2.56 -11.12 -16.28
C ALA A 450 -3.17 -12.51 -16.01
N GLY A 451 -2.35 -13.51 -15.67
CA GLY A 451 -2.85 -14.86 -15.36
C GLY A 451 -3.65 -14.89 -14.06
N THR A 452 -3.23 -14.14 -13.03
CA THR A 452 -4.01 -14.02 -11.79
C THR A 452 -5.36 -13.35 -12.05
N LEU A 453 -5.41 -12.30 -12.87
CA LEU A 453 -6.68 -11.65 -13.24
C LEU A 453 -7.63 -12.63 -13.97
N ARG A 454 -7.12 -13.46 -14.89
CA ARG A 454 -7.92 -14.51 -15.55
C ARG A 454 -8.53 -15.47 -14.55
N LEU A 455 -7.73 -15.93 -13.58
CA LEU A 455 -8.19 -16.84 -12.54
C LEU A 455 -9.31 -16.20 -11.70
N LEU A 456 -9.11 -14.99 -11.20
CA LEU A 456 -10.08 -14.30 -10.33
C LEU A 456 -11.39 -13.99 -11.06
N VAL A 457 -11.32 -13.51 -12.30
CA VAL A 457 -12.51 -13.30 -13.13
C VAL A 457 -13.21 -14.64 -13.39
N GLY A 458 -12.46 -15.70 -13.71
CA GLY A 458 -13.01 -17.04 -13.89
C GLY A 458 -13.75 -17.56 -12.65
N LEU A 459 -13.20 -17.34 -11.46
CA LEU A 459 -13.83 -17.70 -10.18
C LEU A 459 -15.15 -16.95 -9.94
N GLY A 460 -15.31 -15.74 -10.48
CA GLY A 460 -16.59 -15.02 -10.45
C GLY A 460 -17.75 -15.78 -11.12
N GLY A 461 -17.45 -16.70 -12.05
CA GLY A 461 -18.44 -17.59 -12.66
C GLY A 461 -19.11 -18.54 -11.66
N VAL A 462 -18.43 -18.85 -10.55
CA VAL A 462 -19.00 -19.66 -9.46
C VAL A 462 -20.22 -18.98 -8.85
N PHE A 463 -20.23 -17.66 -8.71
CA PHE A 463 -21.40 -16.94 -8.20
C PHE A 463 -22.60 -17.02 -9.13
N LEU A 464 -22.39 -17.03 -10.46
CA LEU A 464 -23.47 -17.25 -11.44
C LEU A 464 -24.06 -18.66 -11.33
N LEU A 465 -23.21 -19.69 -11.13
CA LEU A 465 -23.67 -21.06 -10.88
C LEU A 465 -24.50 -21.14 -9.59
N LEU A 466 -24.01 -20.54 -8.51
CA LEU A 466 -24.72 -20.49 -7.23
C LEU A 466 -26.02 -19.68 -7.33
N ALA A 467 -26.07 -18.62 -8.14
CA ALA A 467 -27.29 -17.85 -8.38
C ALA A 467 -28.38 -18.71 -9.02
N GLY A 468 -27.98 -19.64 -9.90
CA GLY A 468 -28.86 -20.64 -10.47
C GLY A 468 -29.40 -21.65 -9.45
N VAL A 469 -28.56 -22.08 -8.50
CA VAL A 469 -28.99 -22.95 -7.38
C VAL A 469 -29.95 -22.20 -6.44
N ALA A 470 -29.66 -20.95 -6.12
CA ALA A 470 -30.49 -20.10 -5.27
C ALA A 470 -31.84 -19.69 -5.92
N ALA A 471 -32.03 -19.96 -7.21
CA ALA A 471 -33.28 -19.70 -7.94
C ALA A 471 -34.33 -20.85 -7.82
N GLY A 472 -34.03 -21.93 -7.08
CA GLY A 472 -34.91 -23.09 -6.88
C GLY A 472 -34.77 -24.18 -7.96
N ALA A 473 -34.92 -25.45 -7.59
CA ALA A 473 -34.54 -26.60 -8.42
C ALA A 473 -35.61 -27.03 -9.48
N ARG A 474 -35.14 -27.20 -10.75
CA ARG A 474 -35.69 -27.82 -12.00
C ARG A 474 -36.66 -26.95 -12.86
N PRO A 475 -36.46 -26.77 -14.19
CA PRO A 475 -36.12 -27.74 -15.27
C PRO A 475 -34.68 -27.63 -15.83
N LEU A 476 -34.29 -28.54 -16.75
CA LEU A 476 -33.00 -28.55 -17.49
C LEU A 476 -32.67 -27.18 -18.10
N VAL A 477 -33.69 -26.51 -18.65
CA VAL A 477 -33.60 -25.16 -19.24
C VAL A 477 -33.08 -24.13 -18.23
N ARG A 478 -33.53 -24.16 -16.96
CA ARG A 478 -33.03 -23.23 -15.94
C ARG A 478 -31.58 -23.51 -15.54
N ARG A 479 -31.12 -24.77 -15.57
CA ARG A 479 -29.70 -25.09 -15.35
C ARG A 479 -28.84 -24.61 -16.52
N LEU A 480 -29.30 -24.81 -17.75
CA LEU A 480 -28.63 -24.27 -18.95
C LEU A 480 -28.55 -22.74 -18.93
N VAL A 481 -29.60 -22.05 -18.50
CA VAL A 481 -29.66 -20.57 -18.39
C VAL A 481 -28.60 -19.99 -17.44
N TRP A 482 -28.06 -20.75 -16.47
CA TRP A 482 -27.00 -20.26 -15.57
C TRP A 482 -25.63 -20.87 -15.83
N THR A 483 -25.59 -22.11 -16.30
CA THR A 483 -24.33 -22.76 -16.69
C THR A 483 -23.74 -22.15 -17.95
N VAL A 484 -24.55 -21.80 -18.96
CA VAL A 484 -24.05 -21.14 -20.17
C VAL A 484 -23.43 -19.79 -19.84
N PRO A 485 -24.07 -18.85 -19.11
CA PRO A 485 -23.42 -17.61 -18.70
C PRO A 485 -22.17 -17.83 -17.85
N ALA A 486 -22.16 -18.78 -16.91
CA ALA A 486 -20.98 -19.06 -16.10
C ALA A 486 -19.79 -19.57 -16.93
N VAL A 487 -20.05 -20.48 -17.88
CA VAL A 487 -19.04 -21.01 -18.80
C VAL A 487 -18.58 -19.93 -19.78
N SER A 488 -19.51 -19.15 -20.35
CA SER A 488 -19.19 -18.01 -21.21
C SER A 488 -18.37 -16.96 -20.46
N PHE A 489 -18.65 -16.75 -19.17
CA PHE A 489 -17.91 -15.84 -18.31
C PHE A 489 -16.48 -16.33 -18.06
N GLY A 490 -16.31 -17.62 -17.76
CA GLY A 490 -14.99 -18.25 -17.66
C GLY A 490 -14.21 -18.20 -18.98
N ALA A 491 -14.86 -18.47 -20.11
CA ALA A 491 -14.25 -18.35 -21.43
C ALA A 491 -13.86 -16.91 -21.75
N ALA A 492 -14.71 -15.92 -21.42
CA ALA A 492 -14.40 -14.51 -21.58
C ALA A 492 -13.24 -14.06 -20.66
N ALA A 493 -13.10 -14.65 -19.48
CA ALA A 493 -11.93 -14.41 -18.63
C ALA A 493 -10.64 -14.88 -19.33
N VAL A 494 -10.62 -16.13 -19.81
CA VAL A 494 -9.43 -16.73 -20.44
C VAL A 494 -9.06 -16.02 -21.73
N LEU A 495 -10.04 -15.74 -22.60
CA LEU A 495 -9.83 -15.18 -23.94
C LEU A 495 -9.77 -13.65 -23.94
N GLY A 496 -10.45 -13.00 -23.01
CA GLY A 496 -10.59 -11.55 -22.98
C GLY A 496 -9.43 -10.85 -22.28
N VAL A 497 -8.91 -11.38 -21.16
CA VAL A 497 -7.83 -10.71 -20.42
C VAL A 497 -6.57 -10.60 -21.29
N PRO A 498 -6.05 -9.38 -21.54
CA PRO A 498 -4.89 -9.17 -22.37
C PRO A 498 -3.68 -10.00 -21.91
N PRO A 499 -2.83 -10.50 -22.83
CA PRO A 499 -1.57 -11.12 -22.44
C PRO A 499 -0.67 -10.12 -21.73
N ALA A 500 0.19 -10.61 -20.84
CA ALA A 500 1.05 -9.78 -19.99
C ALA A 500 1.94 -8.83 -20.80
N GLU A 501 2.49 -9.31 -21.93
CA GLU A 501 3.28 -8.51 -22.87
C GLU A 501 2.50 -7.28 -23.37
N LEU A 502 1.26 -7.49 -23.82
CA LEU A 502 0.42 -6.39 -24.29
C LEU A 502 0.03 -5.47 -23.14
N LEU A 503 -0.40 -6.04 -22.01
CA LEU A 503 -0.78 -5.28 -20.82
C LEU A 503 0.35 -4.34 -20.38
N TRP A 504 1.55 -4.87 -20.13
CA TRP A 504 2.64 -4.07 -19.60
C TRP A 504 3.22 -3.08 -20.61
N ALA A 505 3.34 -3.47 -21.89
CA ALA A 505 3.73 -2.52 -22.93
C ALA A 505 2.77 -1.34 -23.01
N ARG A 506 1.45 -1.61 -22.93
CA ARG A 506 0.44 -0.56 -22.92
C ARG A 506 0.52 0.33 -21.67
N LEU A 507 0.72 -0.25 -20.50
CA LEU A 507 0.86 0.55 -19.28
C LEU A 507 2.21 1.29 -19.17
N HIS A 508 3.09 1.15 -20.17
CA HIS A 508 4.34 1.92 -20.31
C HIS A 508 4.38 2.77 -21.59
N GLY A 509 3.22 3.01 -22.20
CA GLY A 509 3.10 3.91 -23.36
C GLY A 509 3.84 3.43 -24.62
N THR A 510 3.99 2.11 -24.81
CA THR A 510 4.76 1.55 -25.93
C THR A 510 4.15 0.26 -26.52
N ALA A 511 4.83 -0.34 -27.48
CA ALA A 511 4.43 -1.58 -28.15
C ALA A 511 5.14 -2.81 -27.55
N PRO A 512 4.56 -4.03 -27.64
CA PRO A 512 5.10 -5.24 -27.01
C PRO A 512 6.50 -5.66 -27.49
N ASP A 513 6.84 -5.38 -28.74
CA ASP A 513 8.15 -5.68 -29.34
C ASP A 513 9.27 -4.78 -28.81
N ARG A 514 8.93 -3.70 -28.10
CA ARG A 514 9.87 -2.71 -27.56
C ARG A 514 10.11 -2.83 -26.06
N VAL A 515 9.61 -3.91 -25.43
CA VAL A 515 9.75 -4.14 -24.00
C VAL A 515 10.35 -5.50 -23.67
N ILE A 516 11.03 -5.55 -22.53
CA ILE A 516 11.41 -6.76 -21.82
C ILE A 516 10.87 -6.57 -20.41
N PHE A 517 10.14 -7.54 -19.86
CA PHE A 517 9.65 -7.42 -18.49
C PHE A 517 9.74 -8.76 -17.78
N PHE A 518 9.92 -8.68 -16.47
CA PHE A 518 9.71 -9.79 -15.56
C PHE A 518 8.94 -9.27 -14.36
N GLU A 519 8.07 -10.11 -13.83
CA GLU A 519 7.19 -9.75 -12.73
C GLU A 519 6.99 -10.94 -11.81
N ASP A 520 6.84 -10.66 -10.51
CA ASP A 520 6.49 -11.65 -9.50
C ASP A 520 5.81 -10.96 -8.30
N GLY A 521 5.69 -11.65 -7.17
CA GLY A 521 5.16 -11.07 -5.94
C GLY A 521 5.84 -9.76 -5.51
N SER A 522 7.17 -9.63 -5.69
CA SER A 522 7.99 -8.49 -5.25
C SER A 522 7.72 -7.19 -6.03
N GLY A 523 7.39 -7.28 -7.31
CA GLY A 523 7.16 -6.12 -8.15
C GLY A 523 7.22 -6.41 -9.65
N LEU A 524 7.19 -5.32 -10.43
CA LEU A 524 7.41 -5.33 -11.88
C LEU A 524 8.73 -4.62 -12.19
N SER A 525 9.60 -5.31 -12.93
CA SER A 525 10.73 -4.71 -13.62
C SER A 525 10.47 -4.73 -15.12
N LEU A 526 10.71 -3.60 -15.79
CA LEU A 526 10.51 -3.48 -17.22
C LEU A 526 11.61 -2.64 -17.86
N VAL A 527 12.14 -3.09 -18.98
CA VAL A 527 12.98 -2.31 -19.88
C VAL A 527 12.16 -1.89 -21.09
N LYS A 528 12.29 -0.62 -21.47
CA LYS A 528 11.70 -0.04 -22.67
C LYS A 528 12.79 0.52 -23.57
N ASN A 529 12.71 0.22 -24.87
CA ASN A 529 13.57 0.81 -25.90
C ASN A 529 12.72 1.53 -26.96
N GLU A 530 13.28 2.53 -27.65
CA GLU A 530 12.61 3.19 -28.77
C GLU A 530 12.52 2.30 -30.01
N ALA A 531 13.54 1.46 -30.23
CA ALA A 531 13.67 0.57 -31.35
C ALA A 531 13.34 -0.90 -30.97
N PRO A 532 12.59 -1.64 -31.81
CA PRO A 532 12.24 -3.04 -31.55
C PRO A 532 13.45 -4.01 -31.50
N ASP A 533 14.53 -3.65 -32.17
CA ASP A 533 15.79 -4.40 -32.17
C ASP A 533 16.67 -4.09 -30.95
N PHE A 534 16.20 -3.25 -30.02
CA PHE A 534 16.93 -2.78 -28.84
C PHE A 534 18.24 -2.06 -29.18
N SER A 535 18.33 -1.47 -30.38
CA SER A 535 19.37 -0.51 -30.71
C SER A 535 19.21 0.79 -29.90
N GLY A 536 20.29 1.51 -29.65
CA GLY A 536 20.24 2.77 -28.89
C GLY A 536 20.03 2.59 -27.38
N ARG A 537 19.24 3.46 -26.76
CA ARG A 537 19.08 3.55 -25.31
C ARG A 537 17.87 2.76 -24.81
N SER A 538 18.13 1.86 -23.87
CA SER A 538 17.13 1.10 -23.13
C SER A 538 16.93 1.70 -21.74
N PHE A 539 15.71 2.09 -21.40
CA PHE A 539 15.36 2.67 -20.11
C PHE A 539 14.78 1.61 -19.17
N ILE A 540 15.23 1.60 -17.92
CA ILE A 540 14.83 0.66 -16.87
C ILE A 540 13.73 1.32 -16.04
N PHE A 541 12.66 0.56 -15.82
CA PHE A 541 11.51 0.94 -15.00
C PHE A 541 11.31 -0.07 -13.88
N ALA A 542 11.04 0.44 -12.68
CA ALA A 542 10.56 -0.34 -11.54
C ALA A 542 9.15 0.16 -11.17
N ASN A 543 8.16 -0.72 -11.19
CA ASN A 543 6.75 -0.40 -10.90
C ASN A 543 6.25 0.88 -11.62
N GLY A 544 6.58 1.02 -12.92
CA GLY A 544 6.14 2.12 -13.77
C GLY A 544 6.95 3.41 -13.65
N ARG A 545 7.91 3.49 -12.73
CA ARG A 545 8.82 4.63 -12.58
C ARG A 545 10.15 4.37 -13.27
N GLY A 546 10.65 5.37 -14.00
CA GLY A 546 11.97 5.29 -14.63
C GLY A 546 13.10 5.49 -13.62
N GLU A 547 14.03 4.54 -13.58
CA GLU A 547 15.12 4.52 -12.59
C GLU A 547 16.50 4.70 -13.22
N SER A 548 16.78 4.09 -14.38
CA SER A 548 18.08 4.23 -15.04
C SER A 548 18.03 3.86 -16.53
N TRP A 549 19.19 3.76 -17.20
CA TRP A 549 19.28 3.39 -18.62
C TRP A 549 20.57 2.62 -18.96
N VAL A 550 20.57 1.94 -20.12
CA VAL A 550 21.70 1.27 -20.78
C VAL A 550 21.79 1.79 -22.23
N PRO A 551 22.98 2.13 -22.79
CA PRO A 551 24.33 2.06 -22.20
C PRO A 551 24.51 2.95 -20.96
N PHE A 552 25.45 2.59 -20.09
CA PHE A 552 25.73 3.31 -18.84
C PHE A 552 26.18 4.75 -19.09
N GLY A 553 26.03 5.61 -18.08
CA GLY A 553 26.53 6.99 -18.14
C GLY A 553 25.86 7.94 -17.14
N GLY A 554 26.38 9.17 -17.08
CA GLY A 554 25.81 10.24 -16.26
C GLY A 554 26.06 10.07 -14.77
N GLY A 555 25.07 10.44 -13.95
CA GLY A 555 25.19 10.48 -12.49
C GLY A 555 25.50 9.12 -11.86
N HIS A 556 24.83 8.04 -12.29
CA HIS A 556 25.03 6.69 -11.73
C HIS A 556 26.46 6.18 -11.94
N THR A 557 27.05 6.41 -13.12
CA THR A 557 28.44 6.07 -13.39
C THR A 557 29.38 6.78 -12.40
N LEU A 558 29.20 8.09 -12.21
CA LEU A 558 30.02 8.88 -11.29
C LEU A 558 29.80 8.50 -9.82
N LEU A 559 28.56 8.16 -9.45
CA LEU A 559 28.17 7.76 -8.10
C LEU A 559 28.90 6.48 -7.65
N GLY A 560 29.09 5.52 -8.56
CA GLY A 560 29.91 4.32 -8.29
C GLY A 560 31.41 4.56 -8.44
N LEU A 561 31.82 5.31 -9.47
CA LEU A 561 33.23 5.49 -9.84
C LEU A 561 34.00 6.33 -8.83
N LEU A 562 33.46 7.50 -8.45
CA LEU A 562 34.14 8.45 -7.57
C LEU A 562 34.60 7.81 -6.25
N PRO A 563 33.74 7.14 -5.46
CA PRO A 563 34.18 6.55 -4.19
C PRO A 563 35.18 5.41 -4.40
N ALA A 564 35.06 4.63 -5.48
CA ALA A 564 36.00 3.57 -5.80
C ALA A 564 37.39 4.10 -6.14
N MET A 565 37.47 5.25 -6.83
CA MET A 565 38.75 5.91 -7.16
C MET A 565 39.30 6.72 -5.99
N LEU A 566 38.48 7.18 -5.06
CA LEU A 566 38.90 7.97 -3.90
C LEU A 566 39.41 7.07 -2.76
N HIS A 567 38.70 5.98 -2.45
CA HIS A 567 39.10 5.07 -1.38
C HIS A 567 40.46 4.41 -1.67
N PRO A 568 41.37 4.29 -0.69
CA PRO A 568 42.73 3.82 -0.95
C PRO A 568 42.84 2.36 -1.38
N ALA A 569 42.00 1.48 -0.82
CA ALA A 569 41.98 0.05 -1.15
C ALA A 569 40.61 -0.58 -0.87
N PRO A 570 39.57 -0.31 -1.68
CA PRO A 570 38.21 -0.78 -1.39
C PRO A 570 38.09 -2.28 -1.67
N ARG A 571 38.02 -3.12 -0.63
CA ARG A 571 38.00 -4.59 -0.75
C ARG A 571 36.60 -5.16 -0.71
N GLU A 572 35.76 -4.64 0.19
CA GLU A 572 34.37 -5.01 0.36
C GLU A 572 33.47 -3.82 0.16
N VAL A 573 32.62 -3.90 -0.87
CA VAL A 573 31.69 -2.83 -1.22
C VAL A 573 30.26 -3.35 -1.17
N ALA A 574 29.34 -2.50 -0.75
CA ALA A 574 27.90 -2.75 -0.77
C ALA A 574 27.17 -1.69 -1.57
N VAL A 575 26.21 -2.11 -2.38
CA VAL A 575 25.30 -1.26 -3.14
C VAL A 575 23.87 -1.67 -2.79
N ILE A 576 23.07 -0.71 -2.34
CA ILE A 576 21.64 -0.91 -2.11
C ILE A 576 20.87 -0.47 -3.36
N GLY A 577 20.23 -1.42 -4.03
CA GLY A 577 19.61 -1.26 -5.35
C GLY A 577 20.49 -1.81 -6.48
N LEU A 578 19.87 -2.45 -7.50
CA LEU A 578 20.55 -2.88 -8.71
C LEU A 578 20.35 -1.87 -9.85
N GLY A 579 19.10 -1.45 -10.09
CA GLY A 579 18.73 -0.62 -11.23
C GLY A 579 19.22 -1.23 -12.56
N SER A 580 19.94 -0.44 -13.37
CA SER A 580 20.61 -0.93 -14.60
C SER A 580 21.89 -1.72 -14.35
N GLY A 581 22.44 -1.62 -13.13
CA GLY A 581 23.77 -2.12 -12.78
C GLY A 581 24.90 -1.12 -13.00
N ASP A 582 24.62 0.12 -13.42
CA ASP A 582 25.64 1.15 -13.70
C ASP A 582 26.50 1.47 -12.46
N THR A 583 25.86 1.92 -11.36
CA THR A 583 26.55 2.22 -10.09
C THR A 583 27.33 1.02 -9.58
N LEU A 584 26.71 -0.18 -9.62
CA LEU A 584 27.30 -1.44 -9.20
C LEU A 584 28.53 -1.85 -10.04
N PHE A 585 28.48 -1.65 -11.37
CA PHE A 585 29.59 -1.93 -12.25
C PHE A 585 30.78 -1.02 -11.97
N ASN A 586 30.51 0.26 -11.70
CA ASN A 586 31.53 1.28 -11.51
C ASN A 586 32.17 1.24 -10.11
N ILE A 587 31.41 0.92 -9.06
CA ILE A 587 31.99 0.79 -7.71
C ILE A 587 32.96 -0.40 -7.60
N ALA A 588 32.77 -1.41 -8.44
CA ALA A 588 33.61 -2.61 -8.54
C ALA A 588 34.82 -2.45 -9.47
N SER A 589 35.16 -1.21 -9.84
CA SER A 589 36.19 -0.90 -10.85
C SER A 589 37.63 -1.05 -10.35
N ARG A 590 37.86 -1.45 -9.11
CA ARG A 590 39.20 -1.58 -8.52
C ARG A 590 39.68 -3.04 -8.50
N PRO A 591 40.98 -3.30 -8.75
CA PRO A 591 41.55 -4.64 -8.62
C PRO A 591 41.59 -5.12 -7.16
N GLU A 592 41.63 -4.20 -6.19
CA GLU A 592 41.56 -4.54 -4.76
C GLU A 592 40.18 -5.04 -4.33
N THR A 593 39.12 -4.70 -5.08
CA THR A 593 37.76 -5.11 -4.76
C THR A 593 37.63 -6.62 -4.96
N SER A 594 37.38 -7.31 -3.85
CA SER A 594 37.31 -8.77 -3.77
C SER A 594 35.88 -9.28 -3.58
N ARG A 595 34.98 -8.44 -3.03
CA ARG A 595 33.57 -8.77 -2.85
C ARG A 595 32.69 -7.54 -3.09
N VAL A 596 31.62 -7.73 -3.86
CA VAL A 596 30.64 -6.71 -4.21
C VAL A 596 29.26 -7.24 -3.81
N THR A 597 28.67 -6.70 -2.76
CA THR A 597 27.31 -7.08 -2.35
C THR A 597 26.30 -6.12 -2.97
N CYS A 598 25.33 -6.63 -3.72
CA CYS A 598 24.18 -5.86 -4.21
C CYS A 598 22.92 -6.36 -3.53
N VAL A 599 22.14 -5.47 -2.91
CA VAL A 599 20.86 -5.81 -2.28
C VAL A 599 19.72 -5.20 -3.09
N GLU A 600 18.89 -6.02 -3.72
CA GLU A 600 17.80 -5.62 -4.60
C GLU A 600 16.45 -6.09 -4.04
N ILE A 601 15.48 -5.18 -3.95
CA ILE A 601 14.17 -5.47 -3.36
C ILE A 601 13.18 -6.04 -4.39
N VAL A 602 13.33 -5.67 -5.66
CA VAL A 602 12.54 -6.17 -6.79
C VAL A 602 13.21 -7.41 -7.35
N ALA A 603 12.74 -8.57 -6.91
CA ALA A 603 13.30 -9.88 -7.23
C ALA A 603 13.33 -10.18 -8.73
N SER A 604 12.49 -9.52 -9.55
CA SER A 604 12.46 -9.69 -11.01
C SER A 604 13.43 -8.79 -11.79
N GLN A 605 14.09 -7.84 -11.12
CA GLN A 605 15.05 -6.90 -11.74
C GLN A 605 16.26 -7.62 -12.36
N PRO A 606 16.93 -8.58 -11.68
CA PRO A 606 18.08 -9.29 -12.25
C PRO A 606 17.74 -10.04 -13.55
N GLU A 607 16.55 -10.62 -13.66
CA GLU A 607 16.07 -11.37 -14.82
C GLU A 607 15.90 -10.44 -16.03
N VAL A 608 15.34 -9.24 -15.82
CA VAL A 608 15.24 -8.21 -16.85
C VAL A 608 16.62 -7.82 -17.37
N ILE A 609 17.58 -7.60 -16.46
CA ILE A 609 18.94 -7.23 -16.84
C ILE A 609 19.64 -8.33 -17.64
N ARG A 610 19.52 -9.61 -17.21
CA ARG A 610 20.05 -10.76 -17.96
C ARG A 610 19.40 -10.89 -19.34
N ALA A 611 18.11 -10.60 -19.46
CA ALA A 611 17.40 -10.64 -20.74
C ALA A 611 17.79 -9.48 -21.67
N LEU A 612 17.98 -8.28 -21.12
CA LEU A 612 18.50 -7.13 -21.87
C LEU A 612 19.89 -7.41 -22.43
N ALA A 613 20.81 -7.98 -21.64
CA ALA A 613 22.16 -8.31 -22.08
C ALA A 613 22.20 -9.27 -23.29
N ARG A 614 21.18 -10.13 -23.45
CA ARG A 614 21.04 -11.02 -24.61
C ARG A 614 20.52 -10.30 -25.87
N ARG A 615 19.76 -9.21 -25.72
CA ARG A 615 19.18 -8.44 -26.83
C ARG A 615 20.02 -7.25 -27.24
N GLN A 616 20.72 -6.63 -26.30
CA GLN A 616 21.57 -5.47 -26.51
C GLN A 616 22.99 -5.81 -26.02
N PRO A 617 23.87 -6.34 -26.90
CA PRO A 617 25.25 -6.63 -26.56
C PRO A 617 25.97 -5.37 -26.07
N TYR A 618 26.31 -5.35 -24.79
CA TYR A 618 26.99 -4.25 -24.13
C TYR A 618 28.03 -4.82 -23.17
N ARG A 619 29.32 -4.54 -23.42
CA ARG A 619 30.44 -5.18 -22.70
C ARG A 619 30.39 -4.93 -21.18
N PRO A 620 30.19 -3.70 -20.68
CA PRO A 620 30.06 -3.45 -19.23
C PRO A 620 28.98 -4.28 -18.55
N LEU A 621 27.82 -4.41 -19.18
CA LEU A 621 26.73 -5.23 -18.64
C LEU A 621 27.07 -6.72 -18.62
N SER A 622 27.74 -7.20 -19.67
CA SER A 622 28.21 -8.58 -19.76
C SER A 622 29.26 -8.90 -18.69
N LEU A 623 30.19 -7.97 -18.46
CA LEU A 623 31.20 -8.08 -17.40
C LEU A 623 30.57 -8.06 -16.01
N LEU A 624 29.57 -7.19 -15.77
CA LEU A 624 28.85 -7.14 -14.51
C LEU A 624 28.18 -8.49 -14.20
N LEU A 625 27.45 -9.05 -15.17
CA LEU A 625 26.73 -10.31 -15.01
C LEU A 625 27.66 -11.52 -14.84
N ALA A 626 28.90 -11.42 -15.30
CA ALA A 626 29.92 -12.46 -15.19
C ALA A 626 30.89 -12.26 -14.01
N ASP A 627 30.73 -11.18 -13.22
CA ASP A 627 31.67 -10.84 -12.15
C ASP A 627 31.55 -11.84 -10.97
N PRO A 628 32.55 -12.70 -10.73
CA PRO A 628 32.46 -13.71 -9.66
C PRO A 628 32.51 -13.10 -8.26
N ARG A 629 32.83 -11.81 -8.14
CA ARG A 629 32.85 -11.06 -6.88
C ARG A 629 31.46 -10.61 -6.46
N LEU A 630 30.49 -10.63 -7.38
CA LEU A 630 29.14 -10.14 -7.15
C LEU A 630 28.32 -11.16 -6.34
N GLU A 631 27.88 -10.72 -5.17
CA GLU A 631 26.89 -11.38 -4.33
C GLU A 631 25.59 -10.60 -4.42
N LEU A 632 24.62 -11.15 -5.14
CA LEU A 632 23.29 -10.56 -5.30
C LEU A 632 22.35 -11.12 -4.22
N ILE A 633 21.76 -10.23 -3.43
CA ILE A 633 20.85 -10.55 -2.33
C ILE A 633 19.48 -9.96 -2.64
N ILE A 634 18.44 -10.80 -2.65
CA ILE A 634 17.06 -10.34 -2.83
C ILE A 634 16.46 -10.01 -1.47
N GLY A 635 16.11 -8.75 -1.24
CA GLY A 635 15.51 -8.30 0.02
C GLY A 635 15.66 -6.80 0.28
N ASP A 636 15.23 -6.38 1.47
CA ASP A 636 15.31 -4.99 1.91
C ASP A 636 16.74 -4.60 2.35
N GLY A 637 17.30 -3.57 1.72
CA GLY A 637 18.68 -3.13 1.94
C GLY A 637 18.97 -2.61 3.35
N ARG A 638 18.03 -1.87 3.94
CA ARG A 638 18.13 -1.40 5.32
C ARG A 638 18.16 -2.57 6.29
N THR A 639 17.26 -3.53 6.10
CA THR A 639 17.15 -4.75 6.89
C THR A 639 18.43 -5.58 6.79
N TYR A 640 18.99 -5.71 5.58
CA TYR A 640 20.28 -6.38 5.38
C TYR A 640 21.42 -5.71 6.14
N LEU A 641 21.55 -4.38 6.05
CA LEU A 641 22.57 -3.63 6.80
C LEU A 641 22.35 -3.75 8.32
N ALA A 642 21.11 -3.72 8.79
CA ALA A 642 20.77 -3.86 10.20
C ALA A 642 21.13 -5.25 10.74
N ARG A 643 20.85 -6.32 9.97
CA ARG A 643 20.91 -7.71 10.47
C ARG A 643 22.20 -8.46 10.15
N SER A 644 22.90 -8.14 9.05
CA SER A 644 24.06 -8.93 8.59
C SER A 644 25.29 -8.84 9.50
N GLY A 645 25.43 -7.74 10.27
CA GLY A 645 26.61 -7.48 11.09
C GLY A 645 27.89 -7.17 10.29
N ARG A 646 27.84 -7.26 8.95
CA ARG A 646 28.97 -7.04 8.06
C ARG A 646 29.33 -5.56 7.99
N LYS A 647 30.63 -5.29 7.85
CA LYS A 647 31.16 -3.94 7.63
C LYS A 647 31.78 -3.83 6.25
N PHE A 648 31.75 -2.65 5.66
CA PHE A 648 32.18 -2.40 4.29
C PHE A 648 33.18 -1.25 4.21
N ASP A 649 34.04 -1.29 3.20
CA ASP A 649 34.93 -0.20 2.85
C ASP A 649 34.16 0.91 2.12
N ILE A 650 33.17 0.53 1.31
CA ILE A 650 32.24 1.48 0.67
C ILE A 650 30.81 0.95 0.82
N ILE A 651 29.88 1.81 1.25
CA ILE A 651 28.44 1.56 1.18
C ILE A 651 27.82 2.67 0.34
N GLU A 652 27.15 2.27 -0.74
CA GLU A 652 26.42 3.13 -1.65
C GLU A 652 24.93 2.75 -1.60
N ALA A 653 24.04 3.74 -1.66
CA ALA A 653 22.60 3.52 -1.70
C ALA A 653 21.93 4.40 -2.76
N ASP A 654 21.62 3.79 -3.90
CA ASP A 654 20.97 4.38 -5.07
C ASP A 654 19.69 3.59 -5.44
N ALA A 655 18.79 3.45 -4.47
CA ALA A 655 17.64 2.54 -4.61
C ALA A 655 16.30 3.23 -4.87
N LEU A 656 16.07 4.44 -4.33
CA LEU A 656 14.77 5.09 -4.36
C LEU A 656 14.90 6.59 -4.59
N ARG A 657 13.91 7.17 -5.24
CA ARG A 657 13.75 8.64 -5.30
C ARG A 657 13.10 9.15 -4.02
N PRO A 658 13.39 10.38 -3.56
CA PRO A 658 12.92 10.90 -2.27
C PRO A 658 11.40 10.95 -2.11
N ASN A 659 10.64 11.02 -3.21
CA ASN A 659 9.16 11.08 -3.22
C ASN A 659 8.48 9.73 -3.50
N SER A 660 9.27 8.64 -3.54
CA SER A 660 8.74 7.28 -3.68
C SER A 660 8.17 6.79 -2.37
N ALA A 661 7.19 5.88 -2.43
CA ALA A 661 6.72 5.23 -1.23
C ALA A 661 7.88 4.53 -0.49
N TYR A 662 7.97 4.73 0.82
CA TYR A 662 9.00 4.21 1.72
C TYR A 662 10.42 4.77 1.48
N ALA A 663 10.58 5.82 0.68
CA ALA A 663 11.88 6.48 0.50
C ALA A 663 12.45 6.99 1.83
N GLY A 664 11.59 7.35 2.80
CA GLY A 664 12.01 7.71 4.15
C GLY A 664 12.89 6.66 4.84
N ASN A 665 12.76 5.38 4.48
CA ASN A 665 13.57 4.30 5.05
C ASN A 665 15.05 4.37 4.65
N LEU A 666 15.39 5.04 3.55
CA LEU A 666 16.75 5.12 3.00
C LEU A 666 17.33 6.55 3.00
N TYR A 667 16.57 7.54 3.51
CA TYR A 667 16.99 8.94 3.59
C TYR A 667 16.86 9.54 4.99
N SER A 668 16.59 8.73 6.00
CA SER A 668 16.47 9.20 7.38
C SER A 668 17.81 9.32 8.09
N LEU A 669 17.83 10.15 9.13
CA LEU A 669 18.96 10.27 10.06
C LEU A 669 19.34 8.91 10.64
N GLU A 670 18.34 8.09 10.98
CA GLU A 670 18.53 6.76 11.55
C GLU A 670 19.14 5.78 10.54
N TYR A 671 18.73 5.83 9.26
CA TYR A 671 19.34 5.02 8.20
C TYR A 671 20.80 5.42 7.91
N PHE A 672 21.09 6.71 7.79
CA PHE A 672 22.47 7.14 7.59
C PHE A 672 23.34 6.81 8.80
N THR A 673 22.78 6.84 10.02
CA THR A 673 23.49 6.38 11.22
C THR A 673 23.81 4.89 11.12
N LEU A 674 22.85 4.07 10.66
CA LEU A 674 23.08 2.66 10.39
C LEU A 674 24.20 2.46 9.34
N MET A 675 24.20 3.20 8.23
CA MET A 675 25.30 3.15 7.26
C MET A 675 26.65 3.44 7.92
N ARG A 676 26.73 4.53 8.70
CA ARG A 676 27.95 4.95 9.42
C ARG A 676 28.50 3.87 10.34
N GLU A 677 27.63 3.15 11.05
CA GLU A 677 28.01 2.05 11.96
C GLU A 677 28.50 0.79 11.23
N ARG A 678 28.11 0.63 9.96
CA ARG A 678 28.53 -0.47 9.08
C ARG A 678 29.77 -0.14 8.24
N LEU A 679 30.40 1.01 8.45
CA LEU A 679 31.70 1.31 7.81
C LEU A 679 32.86 0.64 8.56
N LYS A 680 33.83 0.14 7.79
CA LYS A 680 35.19 -0.17 8.26
C LYS A 680 35.95 1.13 8.57
N PRO A 681 37.07 1.08 9.31
CA PRO A 681 37.98 2.22 9.43
C PRO A 681 38.38 2.76 8.06
N GLY A 682 38.36 4.09 7.89
CA GLY A 682 38.56 4.75 6.59
C GLY A 682 37.46 4.54 5.54
N GLY A 683 36.38 3.83 5.87
CA GLY A 683 35.30 3.53 4.92
C GLY A 683 34.48 4.75 4.51
N LEU A 684 33.79 4.65 3.38
CA LEU A 684 32.99 5.72 2.77
C LEU A 684 31.52 5.29 2.65
N ALA A 685 30.62 6.08 3.23
CA ALA A 685 29.21 6.07 2.87
C ALA A 685 28.98 7.04 1.73
N VAL A 686 28.20 6.64 0.73
CA VAL A 686 27.97 7.41 -0.50
C VAL A 686 26.47 7.52 -0.72
N THR A 687 26.01 8.73 -1.05
CA THR A 687 24.62 8.97 -1.42
C THR A 687 24.53 10.07 -2.47
N TRP A 688 23.54 9.98 -3.33
CA TRP A 688 23.16 11.12 -4.18
C TRP A 688 22.24 12.07 -3.41
N VAL A 689 22.24 13.34 -3.80
CA VAL A 689 21.52 14.41 -3.12
C VAL A 689 20.35 14.90 -3.97
N PRO A 690 19.14 14.34 -3.78
CA PRO A 690 17.95 14.83 -4.46
C PRO A 690 17.40 16.13 -3.89
N THR A 691 17.61 16.38 -2.60
CA THR A 691 17.04 17.49 -1.85
C THR A 691 18.05 18.04 -0.86
N LEU A 692 17.94 19.32 -0.50
CA LEU A 692 18.71 19.90 0.61
C LEU A 692 18.47 19.18 1.92
N ARG A 693 17.24 18.72 2.17
CA ARG A 693 16.92 17.99 3.39
C ARG A 693 17.69 16.67 3.44
N THR A 694 17.84 15.98 2.33
CA THR A 694 18.69 14.77 2.24
C THR A 694 20.15 15.12 2.52
N HIS A 695 20.67 16.20 1.92
CA HIS A 695 22.01 16.72 2.20
C HIS A 695 22.22 16.98 3.69
N ASP A 696 21.35 17.78 4.30
CA ASP A 696 21.42 18.18 5.70
C ASP A 696 21.31 16.98 6.64
N THR A 697 20.44 16.02 6.32
CA THR A 697 20.29 14.77 7.08
C THR A 697 21.60 13.96 7.04
N PHE A 698 22.25 13.87 5.89
CA PHE A 698 23.53 13.17 5.75
C PHE A 698 24.66 13.88 6.51
N VAL A 699 24.79 15.20 6.35
CA VAL A 699 25.79 16.04 7.04
C VAL A 699 25.64 15.98 8.56
N LYS A 700 24.40 15.91 9.06
CA LYS A 700 24.11 15.76 10.50
C LYS A 700 24.73 14.49 11.10
N VAL A 701 24.84 13.41 10.31
CA VAL A 701 25.26 12.08 10.79
C VAL A 701 26.77 11.88 10.74
N PHE A 702 27.42 12.29 9.65
CA PHE A 702 28.84 11.99 9.43
C PHE A 702 29.75 13.12 9.94
N PRO A 703 30.79 12.80 10.72
CA PRO A 703 31.74 13.80 11.24
C PRO A 703 32.65 14.39 10.14
N TYR A 704 32.94 13.62 9.08
CA TYR A 704 33.68 14.08 7.92
C TYR A 704 32.84 13.85 6.67
N VAL A 705 32.52 14.94 5.96
CA VAL A 705 31.76 14.90 4.71
C VAL A 705 32.51 15.66 3.63
N VAL A 706 32.49 15.12 2.40
CA VAL A 706 32.93 15.82 1.20
C VAL A 706 31.80 15.84 0.18
N SER A 707 31.47 17.03 -0.32
CA SER A 707 30.45 17.23 -1.35
C SER A 707 31.07 17.50 -2.71
N PHE A 708 30.53 16.82 -3.72
CA PHE A 708 30.82 16.98 -5.15
C PHE A 708 29.51 17.27 -5.91
N GLY A 709 28.83 18.35 -5.52
CA GLY A 709 27.54 18.73 -6.08
C GLY A 709 26.42 17.82 -5.61
N ILE A 710 25.98 16.90 -6.48
CA ILE A 710 24.89 15.97 -6.17
C ILE A 710 25.36 14.66 -5.53
N ILE A 711 26.67 14.50 -5.28
CA ILE A 711 27.24 13.30 -4.64
C ILE A 711 27.86 13.71 -3.30
N LEU A 712 27.45 13.04 -2.22
CA LEU A 712 28.05 13.19 -0.89
C LEU A 712 28.80 11.92 -0.49
N LEU A 713 29.97 12.12 0.09
CA LEU A 713 30.75 11.07 0.74
C LEU A 713 30.88 11.41 2.22
N GLY A 714 30.58 10.43 3.07
CA GLY A 714 30.66 10.55 4.53
C GLY A 714 31.56 9.48 5.12
N SER A 715 32.33 9.82 6.15
CA SER A 715 33.21 8.88 6.84
C SER A 715 33.31 9.20 8.33
N ASN A 716 33.77 8.21 9.10
CA ASN A 716 34.15 8.37 10.50
C ASN A 716 35.56 8.97 10.66
N GLU A 717 36.34 9.03 9.57
CA GLU A 717 37.71 9.54 9.53
C GLU A 717 37.85 10.62 8.44
N PRO A 718 38.90 11.48 8.49
CA PRO A 718 39.12 12.50 7.46
C PRO A 718 39.19 11.90 6.04
N ILE A 719 38.40 12.44 5.13
CA ILE A 719 38.39 12.03 3.72
C ILE A 719 39.46 12.82 2.97
N VAL A 720 40.40 12.12 2.35
CA VAL A 720 41.48 12.73 1.56
C VAL A 720 41.12 12.69 0.08
N VAL A 721 41.06 13.86 -0.57
CA VAL A 721 40.85 13.98 -2.01
C VAL A 721 42.21 14.19 -2.68
N ASP A 722 42.88 13.09 -3.02
CA ASP A 722 44.16 13.10 -3.73
C ASP A 722 43.94 12.91 -5.24
N ARG A 723 44.01 14.00 -6.00
CA ARG A 723 43.83 14.00 -7.46
C ARG A 723 44.90 13.17 -8.18
N GLU A 724 46.14 13.19 -7.70
CA GLU A 724 47.23 12.43 -8.32
C GLU A 724 47.05 10.92 -8.09
N ALA A 725 46.59 10.52 -6.90
CA ALA A 725 46.21 9.14 -6.64
C ALA A 725 45.04 8.71 -7.53
N ILE A 726 44.01 9.54 -7.70
CA ILE A 726 42.89 9.26 -8.59
C ILE A 726 43.38 9.04 -10.03
N GLU A 727 44.23 9.93 -10.58
CA GLU A 727 44.77 9.80 -11.93
C GLU A 727 45.64 8.54 -12.11
N ARG A 728 46.48 8.21 -11.12
CA ARG A 728 47.25 6.96 -11.13
C ARG A 728 46.34 5.73 -11.12
N ARG A 729 45.26 5.77 -10.33
CA ARG A 729 44.26 4.70 -10.22
C ARG A 729 43.46 4.53 -11.50
N LEU A 730 43.10 5.62 -12.16
CA LEU A 730 42.45 5.62 -13.48
C LEU A 730 43.34 5.02 -14.58
N SER A 731 44.66 5.18 -14.44
CA SER A 731 45.65 4.66 -15.37
C SER A 731 46.02 3.19 -15.12
N ASP A 732 45.45 2.54 -14.09
CA ASP A 732 45.69 1.14 -13.78
C ASP A 732 45.22 0.24 -14.95
N PRO A 733 46.03 -0.74 -15.41
CA PRO A 733 45.66 -1.61 -16.52
C PRO A 733 44.32 -2.35 -16.33
N PHE A 734 43.98 -2.74 -15.09
CA PHE A 734 42.69 -3.37 -14.79
C PHE A 734 41.52 -2.41 -15.05
N VAL A 735 41.66 -1.15 -14.63
CA VAL A 735 40.64 -0.12 -14.80
C VAL A 735 40.47 0.19 -16.28
N VAL A 736 41.57 0.43 -17.00
CA VAL A 736 41.55 0.71 -18.44
C VAL A 736 40.92 -0.44 -19.24
N ASP A 737 41.26 -1.69 -18.93
CA ASP A 737 40.66 -2.86 -19.60
C ASP A 737 39.16 -2.98 -19.29
N ARG A 738 38.75 -2.75 -18.04
CA ARG A 738 37.33 -2.82 -17.63
C ARG A 738 36.45 -1.88 -18.45
N TYR A 739 36.95 -0.69 -18.80
CA TYR A 739 36.21 0.31 -19.57
C TYR A 739 36.46 0.26 -21.07
N ARG A 740 37.30 -0.65 -21.58
CA ARG A 740 37.44 -0.87 -23.03
C ARG A 740 36.08 -1.21 -23.65
N ASP A 741 35.79 -0.60 -24.79
CA ASP A 741 34.54 -0.78 -25.56
C ASP A 741 33.25 -0.50 -24.75
N SER A 742 33.35 0.33 -23.70
CA SER A 742 32.21 0.72 -22.87
C SER A 742 31.44 1.92 -23.39
N GLY A 743 32.07 2.74 -24.25
CA GLY A 743 31.56 4.05 -24.65
C GLY A 743 31.62 5.12 -23.54
N LEU A 744 32.22 4.82 -22.38
CA LEU A 744 32.36 5.73 -21.25
C LEU A 744 33.72 6.46 -21.30
N ASP A 745 33.70 7.80 -21.24
CA ASP A 745 34.90 8.59 -20.97
C ASP A 745 35.07 8.78 -19.45
N ILE A 746 35.67 7.77 -18.82
CA ILE A 746 35.84 7.72 -17.37
C ILE A 746 36.84 8.77 -16.87
N PRO A 747 38.05 8.94 -17.46
CA PRO A 747 38.97 9.98 -17.04
C PRO A 747 38.43 11.39 -17.30
N GLY A 748 37.77 11.64 -18.43
CA GLY A 748 37.17 12.94 -18.73
C GLY A 748 35.99 13.25 -17.81
N GLY A 749 35.11 12.26 -17.58
CA GLY A 749 33.96 12.42 -16.69
C GLY A 749 34.34 12.72 -15.24
N LEU A 750 35.36 12.03 -14.70
CA LEU A 750 35.82 12.29 -13.33
C LEU A 750 36.54 13.64 -13.21
N ARG A 751 37.38 14.00 -14.18
CA ARG A 751 38.00 15.35 -14.22
C ARG A 751 36.95 16.45 -14.30
N TRP A 752 35.97 16.29 -15.20
CA TRP A 752 34.84 17.20 -15.29
C TRP A 752 34.11 17.34 -13.95
N LEU A 753 33.81 16.24 -13.25
CA LEU A 753 33.14 16.28 -11.95
C LEU A 753 33.97 17.07 -10.93
N LEU A 754 35.27 16.76 -10.83
CA LEU A 754 36.17 17.40 -9.86
C LEU A 754 36.40 18.89 -10.16
N ASP A 755 36.30 19.31 -11.42
CA ASP A 755 36.51 20.71 -11.84
C ASP A 755 35.21 21.51 -11.77
N ALA A 756 34.08 20.93 -12.20
CA ALA A 756 32.76 21.57 -12.13
C ALA A 756 32.25 21.66 -10.69
N TYR A 757 32.60 20.70 -9.84
CA TYR A 757 32.21 20.65 -8.43
C TYR A 757 33.45 20.44 -7.55
N PRO A 758 34.21 21.52 -7.26
CA PRO A 758 35.32 21.46 -6.33
C PRO A 758 34.88 20.87 -4.98
N PRO A 759 35.70 20.02 -4.33
CA PRO A 759 35.32 19.34 -3.10
C PRO A 759 35.06 20.35 -1.99
N VAL A 760 33.84 20.31 -1.43
CA VAL A 760 33.48 21.07 -0.24
C VAL A 760 33.61 20.16 0.97
N PHE A 761 34.56 20.49 1.86
CA PHE A 761 34.84 19.72 3.08
C PHE A 761 34.00 20.24 4.25
N ILE A 762 33.36 19.33 4.97
CA ILE A 762 32.60 19.61 6.18
C ILE A 762 33.15 18.71 7.28
N GLY A 763 34.00 19.28 8.15
CA GLY A 763 34.66 18.55 9.23
C GLY A 763 33.90 18.60 10.56
N PRO A 764 34.50 18.06 11.64
CA PRO A 764 33.91 18.04 12.99
C PRO A 764 33.64 19.45 13.56
N GLU A 765 34.35 20.47 13.09
CA GLU A 765 34.20 21.87 13.48
C GLU A 765 32.89 22.52 13.00
N PHE A 766 32.23 21.93 12.00
CA PHE A 766 30.95 22.43 11.52
C PHE A 766 29.86 22.27 12.57
N ASP A 767 29.15 23.35 12.89
CA ASP A 767 28.03 23.35 13.84
C ASP A 767 26.82 22.59 13.29
N ARG A 768 26.80 21.28 13.52
CA ARG A 768 25.68 20.41 13.17
C ARG A 768 24.43 20.69 14.00
N SER A 769 24.51 21.41 15.12
CA SER A 769 23.33 21.69 15.96
C SER A 769 22.33 22.61 15.24
N ALA A 770 22.81 23.50 14.36
CA ALA A 770 22.01 24.40 13.54
C ALA A 770 21.14 23.69 12.48
N ILE A 771 21.49 22.45 12.10
CA ILE A 771 20.70 21.66 11.15
C ILE A 771 19.42 21.15 11.83
N THR A 772 18.27 21.73 11.52
CA THR A 772 16.98 21.37 12.13
C THR A 772 16.01 20.69 11.17
N ASP A 773 16.12 20.92 9.87
CA ASP A 773 15.26 20.30 8.86
C ASP A 773 15.91 19.03 8.32
N VAL A 774 15.59 17.89 8.93
CA VAL A 774 16.10 16.57 8.55
C VAL A 774 14.95 15.59 8.32
N ASN A 775 15.21 14.53 7.56
CA ASN A 775 14.34 13.37 7.51
C ASN A 775 14.59 12.47 8.72
N ARG A 776 13.50 11.95 9.29
CA ARG A 776 13.53 10.93 10.34
C ARG A 776 12.64 9.77 9.96
N ASP A 777 12.89 8.60 10.53
CA ASP A 777 12.04 7.41 10.35
C ASP A 777 10.55 7.70 10.60
N LEU A 778 10.24 8.40 11.68
CA LEU A 778 8.86 8.75 12.07
C LEU A 778 8.37 10.07 11.47
N HIS A 779 9.21 10.76 10.69
CA HIS A 779 8.87 12.01 10.01
C HIS A 779 9.61 12.12 8.66
N PRO A 780 9.27 11.26 7.68
CA PRO A 780 9.92 11.24 6.37
C PRO A 780 9.37 12.38 5.48
N LYS A 781 9.82 13.60 5.72
CA LYS A 781 9.28 14.82 5.10
C LYS A 781 9.40 14.86 3.58
N ASP A 782 10.54 14.41 3.04
CA ASP A 782 10.78 14.39 1.60
C ASP A 782 9.83 13.43 0.86
N GLU A 783 9.50 12.30 1.48
CA GLU A 783 8.56 11.32 0.95
C GLU A 783 7.19 11.94 0.65
N PHE A 784 6.74 12.86 1.50
CA PHE A 784 5.46 13.58 1.34
C PHE A 784 5.62 14.98 0.75
N MET A 785 6.77 15.28 0.14
CA MET A 785 7.05 16.56 -0.52
C MET A 785 6.75 17.76 0.39
N VAL A 786 7.10 17.66 1.67
CA VAL A 786 6.97 18.76 2.62
C VAL A 786 8.04 19.79 2.27
N ALA A 787 7.63 21.01 1.93
CA ALA A 787 8.55 22.06 1.48
C ALA A 787 9.71 22.24 2.49
N GLY A 788 10.95 22.19 1.99
CA GLY A 788 12.15 22.55 2.73
C GLY A 788 12.55 24.01 2.49
N ARG A 789 13.70 24.42 3.02
CA ARG A 789 14.32 25.69 2.63
C ARG A 789 14.66 25.63 1.13
N ALA A 790 14.55 26.75 0.43
CA ALA A 790 15.11 26.86 -0.92
C ALA A 790 16.65 26.74 -0.83
N PRO A 791 17.32 26.18 -1.87
CA PRO A 791 18.77 26.01 -1.93
C PRO A 791 19.57 27.25 -1.58
#